data_AF-A0A1Y2BST9-F1
#
_entry.id   AF-A0A1Y2BST9-F1
#
_cell.length_a   1.000
_cell.length_b   1.000
_cell.length_c   1.000
_cell.angle_alpha   90.00
_cell.angle_beta   90.00
_cell.angle_gamma   90.00
#
_symmetry.space_group_name_H-M   'P 1'
#
loop_
_entity.id
_entity.type
_entity.pdbx_description
1 polymer ?
#
loop_
_entity_poly.entity_id
_entity_poly.type
_entity_poly.pdbx_seq_one_letter_code
_entity_poly.pdbx_strand_id
1 'polypeptide(L)'
;MAPRKKKAAAAQVPKGASSPGPGICGLPTELFDEICVYLRSVDVLNLGCANKRLASLTTSDSRIWTVLYQSMGYPPIPDAASHLITTKSLLTVASRVGCAYCPTKSKQVNWRTIQRVCSKCISKVKYVPSIVPGEEFDLWAERMRKAGSMSEADRRAHLAGIRAQRRRDIISRFAAINPAITESILVECNAFERASEIATPLTNRIFSNLVRSAADDIKASRVSKSQKEWYLQLHAEAMDGVPEVWSNYMNGHTLICNCSTRFSDDERMYYARFQRLILVFLKDYAWNESFPAFNSTPYLEDIRKIVRAPYERFMKAENDLLTRFPHLEPTLVTLKGSVSFMSSLVTKFQSKTASVTDYEEFVERTVRSDRLNAIMPDATIVFTPEFKIHELGATEWFKRNTHFFDYKLLGWDQEATKQSWDEWMRTMTARQASVFRHIVTKCNPELLQNEPDRFYGGLNEEMILYENSPQQLLLADLDIRAVCIVREDLSGIWLPSYLPRSYRFRNASDLALQAVKEISAAPDEYDETKLFEACSGFFNQACLMGACNDDVVEEKYFSSIGKDFTTGFYDFSDAEMQNWKLTVRQRVMAVFEEMDPVHKQRARFQCHTLISKEIRGEGDAKNFENARSLLEYLLPTNAEFNAKEAIRKFGSYLNQVVDDYFPNYDSDDWSGYESDEPGPGCSVM
;
A
#
# COMPACT_ATOMS: atom_id res chain seq x y z
N MET A 1 17.66 -37.88 -85.68
CA MET A 1 17.38 -39.33 -85.77
C MET A 1 17.47 -39.95 -84.39
N ALA A 2 16.33 -40.49 -83.91
CA ALA A 2 16.12 -41.68 -83.04
C ALA A 2 16.89 -41.86 -81.69
N PRO A 3 16.40 -42.68 -80.72
CA PRO A 3 15.09 -43.34 -80.57
C PRO A 3 14.44 -43.25 -79.15
N ARG A 4 13.15 -43.65 -79.09
CA ARG A 4 12.38 -44.07 -77.90
C ARG A 4 13.11 -45.16 -77.07
N LYS A 5 13.00 -45.13 -75.74
CA LYS A 5 13.09 -46.34 -74.89
C LYS A 5 12.05 -46.37 -73.74
N LYS A 6 11.09 -47.29 -73.94
CA LYS A 6 10.30 -48.16 -73.05
C LYS A 6 10.12 -47.82 -71.56
N LYS A 7 8.84 -47.86 -71.14
CA LYS A 7 8.33 -48.13 -69.78
C LYS A 7 9.17 -49.21 -69.06
N ALA A 8 9.66 -48.89 -67.86
CA ALA A 8 10.00 -49.88 -66.85
C ALA A 8 8.80 -50.00 -65.88
N ALA A 9 8.35 -51.24 -65.70
CA ALA A 9 7.19 -51.62 -64.91
C ALA A 9 7.35 -51.27 -63.43
N ALA A 10 6.22 -51.05 -62.76
CA ALA A 10 6.13 -51.02 -61.31
C ALA A 10 6.72 -52.32 -60.74
N ALA A 11 7.75 -52.22 -59.91
CA ALA A 11 8.14 -53.32 -59.06
C ALA A 11 7.03 -53.51 -58.02
N GLN A 12 6.21 -54.53 -58.24
CA GLN A 12 5.34 -55.08 -57.21
C GLN A 12 6.22 -55.50 -56.03
N VAL A 13 6.07 -54.84 -54.89
CA VAL A 13 6.56 -55.38 -53.62
C VAL A 13 5.63 -56.55 -53.25
N PRO A 14 6.17 -57.74 -52.94
CA PRO A 14 5.37 -58.93 -52.65
C PRO A 14 4.47 -58.73 -51.42
N LYS A 15 3.21 -59.16 -51.53
CA LYS A 15 2.41 -59.53 -50.36
C LYS A 15 3.03 -60.81 -49.78
N GLY A 16 3.89 -60.65 -48.78
CA GLY A 16 4.47 -61.77 -48.06
C GLY A 16 5.64 -61.34 -47.19
N ALA A 17 5.39 -61.25 -45.88
CA ALA A 17 6.36 -61.25 -44.78
C ALA A 17 7.64 -60.41 -44.97
N SER A 18 7.58 -59.13 -44.57
CA SER A 18 8.74 -58.50 -43.95
C SER A 18 8.40 -58.25 -42.49
N SER A 19 9.08 -58.97 -41.59
CA SER A 19 9.19 -58.52 -40.21
C SER A 19 9.76 -57.09 -40.22
N PRO A 20 9.13 -56.10 -39.57
CA PRO A 20 9.93 -55.02 -39.05
C PRO A 20 10.71 -55.64 -37.89
N GLY A 21 12.00 -55.94 -38.12
CA GLY A 21 12.95 -55.96 -37.01
C GLY A 21 12.77 -54.68 -36.19
N PRO A 22 13.07 -54.68 -34.88
CA PRO A 22 12.72 -53.57 -34.00
C PRO A 22 13.32 -52.29 -34.57
N GLY A 23 12.46 -51.48 -35.19
CA GLY A 23 12.82 -50.14 -35.58
C GLY A 23 13.26 -49.41 -34.32
N ILE A 24 14.03 -48.35 -34.49
CA ILE A 24 14.56 -47.48 -33.42
C ILE A 24 13.48 -46.90 -32.47
N CYS A 25 12.21 -47.26 -32.65
CA CYS A 25 11.08 -47.11 -31.72
C CYS A 25 11.16 -47.99 -30.44
N GLY A 26 12.24 -48.75 -30.21
CA GLY A 26 12.42 -49.64 -29.06
C GLY A 26 12.98 -48.99 -27.78
N LEU A 27 13.00 -47.66 -27.67
CA LEU A 27 13.23 -47.02 -26.38
C LEU A 27 11.91 -47.08 -25.57
N PRO A 28 11.91 -47.60 -24.33
CA PRO A 28 10.76 -47.47 -23.45
C PRO A 28 10.39 -45.99 -23.37
N THR A 29 9.16 -45.66 -23.73
CA THR A 29 8.68 -44.27 -23.83
C THR A 29 8.92 -43.53 -22.52
N GLU A 30 8.87 -44.25 -21.40
CA GLU A 30 9.16 -43.76 -20.05
C GLU A 30 10.63 -43.32 -19.86
N LEU A 31 11.59 -44.02 -20.48
CA LEU A 31 13.01 -43.66 -20.43
C LEU A 31 13.31 -42.45 -21.32
N PHE A 32 12.61 -42.35 -22.46
CA PHE A 32 12.68 -41.18 -23.34
C PHE A 32 12.04 -39.95 -22.69
N ASP A 33 10.93 -40.11 -21.97
CA ASP A 33 10.29 -39.07 -21.17
C ASP A 33 11.25 -38.53 -20.08
N GLU A 34 11.98 -39.42 -19.40
CA GLU A 34 12.98 -39.05 -18.40
C GLU A 34 14.17 -38.32 -19.02
N ILE A 35 14.69 -38.76 -20.18
CA ILE A 35 15.73 -38.05 -20.93
C ILE A 35 15.24 -36.66 -21.40
N CYS A 36 13.98 -36.56 -21.84
CA CYS A 36 13.37 -35.29 -22.26
C CYS A 36 13.18 -34.30 -21.09
N VAL A 37 13.19 -34.74 -19.83
CA VAL A 37 13.20 -33.83 -18.67
C VAL A 37 14.53 -33.08 -18.56
N TYR A 38 15.64 -33.72 -18.93
CA TYR A 38 16.99 -33.15 -18.84
C TYR A 38 17.42 -32.36 -20.08
N LEU A 39 16.71 -32.53 -21.19
CA LEU A 39 16.95 -31.81 -22.44
C LEU A 39 15.98 -30.64 -22.59
N ARG A 40 16.43 -29.53 -23.21
CA ARG A 40 15.48 -28.47 -23.59
C ARG A 40 14.56 -29.02 -24.66
N SER A 41 13.25 -28.82 -24.49
CA SER A 41 12.24 -29.35 -25.41
C SER A 41 12.50 -28.94 -26.86
N VAL A 42 12.98 -27.71 -27.09
CA VAL A 42 13.39 -27.20 -28.41
C VAL A 42 14.55 -27.99 -29.03
N ASP A 43 15.49 -28.48 -28.23
CA ASP A 43 16.63 -29.26 -28.71
C ASP A 43 16.18 -30.67 -29.15
N VAL A 44 15.24 -31.28 -28.43
CA VAL A 44 14.60 -32.55 -28.81
C VAL A 44 13.85 -32.43 -30.13
N LEU A 45 13.10 -31.33 -30.33
CA LEU A 45 12.42 -31.07 -31.61
C LEU A 45 13.40 -30.87 -32.77
N ASN A 46 14.49 -30.13 -32.53
CA ASN A 46 15.50 -29.88 -33.57
C ASN A 46 16.21 -31.18 -33.99
N LEU A 47 16.42 -32.11 -33.07
CA LEU A 47 16.96 -33.44 -33.36
C LEU A 47 16.01 -34.22 -34.29
N GLY A 48 14.70 -34.17 -34.02
CA GLY A 48 13.68 -34.75 -34.89
C GLY A 48 13.65 -34.11 -36.29
N CYS A 49 13.85 -32.80 -36.40
CA CYS A 49 13.95 -32.11 -37.69
C CYS A 49 15.24 -32.43 -38.47
N ALA A 50 16.35 -32.69 -37.77
CA ALA A 50 17.65 -32.96 -38.39
C ALA A 50 17.83 -34.44 -38.78
N ASN A 51 17.08 -35.36 -38.17
CA ASN A 51 17.23 -36.80 -38.38
C ASN A 51 15.93 -37.45 -38.86
N LYS A 52 15.93 -37.95 -40.11
CA LYS A 52 14.78 -38.62 -40.72
C LYS A 52 14.23 -39.82 -39.93
N ARG A 53 15.06 -40.50 -39.14
CA ARG A 53 14.64 -41.65 -38.31
C ARG A 53 13.97 -41.21 -37.00
N LEU A 54 14.29 -40.02 -36.50
CA LEU A 54 13.71 -39.45 -35.27
C LEU A 54 12.52 -38.52 -35.56
N ALA A 55 12.36 -38.09 -36.81
CA ALA A 55 11.28 -37.21 -37.23
C ALA A 55 9.87 -37.73 -36.88
N SER A 56 9.66 -39.06 -36.90
CA SER A 56 8.38 -39.69 -36.53
C SER A 56 8.04 -39.54 -35.04
N LEU A 57 9.04 -39.33 -34.18
CA LEU A 57 8.87 -39.16 -32.74
C LEU A 57 8.55 -37.71 -32.34
N THR A 58 8.72 -36.75 -33.24
CA THR A 58 8.47 -35.32 -32.97
C THR A 58 7.44 -34.72 -33.93
N THR A 59 6.54 -35.54 -34.48
CA THR A 59 5.41 -35.06 -35.28
C THR A 59 4.35 -34.43 -34.39
N SER A 60 3.51 -33.56 -34.96
CA SER A 60 2.46 -32.82 -34.23
C SER A 60 1.42 -33.70 -33.56
N ASP A 61 1.34 -34.97 -33.97
CA ASP A 61 0.34 -35.94 -33.50
C ASP A 61 1.01 -37.02 -32.61
N SER A 62 2.32 -36.88 -32.36
CA SER A 62 3.05 -37.79 -31.49
C SER A 62 2.78 -37.48 -30.02
N ARG A 63 2.68 -38.54 -29.20
CA ARG A 63 2.59 -38.42 -27.74
C ARG A 63 3.76 -37.62 -27.15
N ILE A 64 4.94 -37.77 -27.74
CA ILE A 64 6.16 -37.05 -27.37
C ILE A 64 5.99 -35.54 -27.62
N TRP A 65 5.41 -35.12 -28.75
CA TRP A 65 5.10 -33.70 -28.98
C TRP A 65 4.14 -33.14 -27.93
N THR A 66 3.10 -33.88 -27.57
CA THR A 66 2.15 -33.45 -26.53
C THR A 66 2.85 -33.25 -25.17
N VAL A 67 3.74 -34.16 -24.79
CA VAL A 67 4.56 -34.04 -23.57
C VAL A 67 5.54 -32.87 -23.67
N LEU A 68 6.22 -32.72 -24.80
CA LEU A 68 7.15 -31.62 -25.04
C LEU A 68 6.44 -30.26 -25.00
N TYR A 69 5.27 -30.12 -25.63
CA TYR A 69 4.46 -28.91 -25.63
C TYR A 69 4.04 -28.51 -24.21
N GLN A 70 3.56 -29.47 -23.42
CA GLN A 70 3.23 -29.24 -22.00
C GLN A 70 4.48 -28.90 -21.16
N SER A 71 5.63 -29.52 -21.45
CA SER A 71 6.90 -29.23 -20.77
C SER A 71 7.51 -27.86 -21.11
N MET A 72 7.09 -27.25 -22.23
CA MET A 72 7.49 -25.90 -22.63
C MET A 72 6.72 -24.80 -21.87
N GLY A 73 5.69 -25.16 -21.10
CA GLY A 73 4.88 -24.18 -20.36
C GLY A 73 4.02 -23.29 -21.26
N TYR A 74 3.78 -23.71 -22.50
CA TYR A 74 2.94 -22.96 -23.43
C TYR A 74 1.45 -23.05 -23.03
N PRO A 75 0.70 -21.93 -23.08
CA PRO A 75 -0.74 -21.96 -22.84
C PRO A 75 -1.48 -22.88 -23.84
N PRO A 76 -2.63 -23.45 -23.43
CA PRO A 76 -3.50 -24.19 -24.36
C PRO A 76 -3.97 -23.29 -25.50
N ILE A 77 -4.25 -23.88 -26.67
CA ILE A 77 -4.76 -23.13 -27.83
C ILE A 77 -6.18 -22.65 -27.48
N PRO A 78 -6.52 -21.35 -27.67
CA PRO A 78 -7.86 -20.85 -27.42
C PRO A 78 -8.87 -21.50 -28.38
N ASP A 79 -10.07 -21.81 -27.89
CA ASP A 79 -11.11 -22.47 -28.69
C ASP A 79 -11.48 -21.63 -29.92
N ALA A 80 -11.53 -20.30 -29.76
CA ALA A 80 -11.78 -19.34 -30.82
C ALA A 80 -10.74 -19.40 -31.97
N ALA A 81 -9.52 -19.85 -31.70
CA ALA A 81 -8.43 -19.92 -32.66
C ALA A 81 -8.07 -21.35 -33.11
N SER A 82 -8.73 -22.36 -32.53
CA SER A 82 -8.45 -23.79 -32.76
C SER A 82 -8.60 -24.24 -34.23
N HIS A 83 -9.47 -23.58 -34.99
CA HIS A 83 -9.71 -23.86 -36.40
C HIS A 83 -8.64 -23.26 -37.35
N LEU A 84 -7.85 -22.28 -36.88
CA LEU A 84 -6.80 -21.61 -37.65
C LEU A 84 -5.39 -22.02 -37.20
N ILE A 85 -5.24 -22.35 -35.91
CA ILE A 85 -3.95 -22.68 -35.29
C ILE A 85 -3.89 -24.19 -35.06
N THR A 86 -3.13 -24.87 -35.91
CA THR A 86 -2.89 -26.31 -35.75
C THR A 86 -1.67 -26.58 -34.87
N THR A 87 -1.65 -27.75 -34.22
CA THR A 87 -0.46 -28.30 -33.54
C THR A 87 0.77 -28.34 -34.46
N LYS A 88 0.56 -28.56 -35.76
CA LYS A 88 1.60 -28.52 -36.80
C LYS A 88 2.18 -27.11 -37.02
N SER A 89 1.34 -26.08 -37.05
CA SER A 89 1.77 -24.68 -37.14
C SER A 89 2.63 -24.30 -35.93
N LEU A 90 2.18 -24.70 -34.72
CA LEU A 90 2.92 -24.48 -33.48
C LEU A 90 4.24 -25.25 -33.41
N LEU A 91 4.26 -26.51 -33.84
CA LEU A 91 5.48 -27.31 -33.96
C LEU A 91 6.50 -26.64 -34.87
N THR A 92 6.06 -26.08 -36.00
CA THR A 92 6.91 -25.37 -36.96
C THR A 92 7.49 -24.08 -36.37
N VAL A 93 6.69 -23.39 -35.54
CA VAL A 93 7.13 -22.18 -34.82
C VAL A 93 8.07 -22.51 -33.65
N ALA A 94 7.84 -23.61 -32.95
CA ALA A 94 8.66 -24.03 -31.81
C ALA A 94 10.01 -24.64 -32.26
N SER A 95 10.03 -25.38 -33.37
CA SER A 95 11.23 -25.98 -33.97
C SER A 95 12.07 -24.93 -34.74
N ARG A 96 13.41 -25.02 -34.70
CA ARG A 96 14.34 -24.01 -35.29
C ARG A 96 14.57 -24.19 -36.79
N VAL A 97 13.48 -24.32 -37.56
CA VAL A 97 13.54 -24.84 -38.93
C VAL A 97 13.94 -23.79 -39.99
N GLY A 98 13.77 -22.49 -39.74
CA GLY A 98 14.20 -21.44 -40.68
C GLY A 98 13.28 -20.23 -40.69
N CYS A 99 13.62 -19.19 -41.46
CA CYS A 99 12.71 -18.10 -41.80
C CYS A 99 11.72 -18.59 -42.87
N ALA A 100 10.43 -18.20 -42.76
CA ALA A 100 9.41 -18.56 -43.73
C ALA A 100 9.64 -17.96 -45.14
N TYR A 101 10.45 -16.90 -45.24
CA TYR A 101 10.65 -16.13 -46.47
C TYR A 101 12.06 -16.24 -47.07
N CYS A 102 13.00 -16.89 -46.38
CA CYS A 102 14.37 -17.05 -46.85
C CYS A 102 15.06 -18.23 -46.16
N PRO A 103 16.13 -18.81 -46.73
CA PRO A 103 16.81 -19.97 -46.14
C PRO A 103 17.58 -19.67 -44.84
N THR A 104 17.51 -18.44 -44.31
CA THR A 104 18.22 -18.04 -43.09
C THR A 104 17.56 -18.65 -41.86
N LYS A 105 18.34 -19.27 -40.97
CA LYS A 105 17.84 -19.73 -39.66
C LYS A 105 17.43 -18.54 -38.80
N SER A 106 16.19 -18.54 -38.28
CA SER A 106 15.70 -17.51 -37.37
C SER A 106 15.29 -18.10 -36.03
N LYS A 107 15.62 -17.40 -34.94
CA LYS A 107 15.06 -17.64 -33.60
C LYS A 107 13.82 -16.77 -33.34
N GLN A 108 13.58 -15.75 -34.17
CA GLN A 108 12.47 -14.82 -34.01
C GLN A 108 11.18 -15.41 -34.58
N VAL A 109 10.13 -15.34 -33.76
CA VAL A 109 8.77 -15.73 -34.11
C VAL A 109 7.93 -14.47 -34.19
N ASN A 110 7.24 -14.26 -35.31
CA ASN A 110 6.15 -13.31 -35.35
C ASN A 110 4.88 -14.02 -34.89
N TRP A 111 4.45 -13.72 -33.66
CA TRP A 111 3.27 -14.35 -33.06
C TRP A 111 1.94 -13.88 -33.67
N ARG A 112 1.91 -12.73 -34.36
CA ARG A 112 0.71 -12.25 -35.09
C ARG A 112 0.39 -13.10 -36.32
N THR A 113 1.44 -13.63 -36.96
CA THR A 113 1.31 -14.47 -38.16
C THR A 113 1.69 -15.93 -37.93
N ILE A 114 2.05 -16.29 -36.69
CA ILE A 114 2.45 -17.65 -36.27
C ILE A 114 3.51 -18.23 -37.24
N GLN A 115 4.51 -17.42 -37.55
CA GLN A 115 5.59 -17.77 -38.48
C GLN A 115 6.93 -17.32 -37.95
N ARG A 116 7.98 -18.10 -38.25
CA ARG A 116 9.36 -17.67 -38.00
C ARG A 116 9.82 -16.73 -39.09
N VAL A 117 10.32 -15.56 -38.69
CA VAL A 117 10.79 -14.55 -39.63
C VAL A 117 12.13 -14.03 -39.14
N CYS A 118 13.13 -13.92 -40.02
CA CYS A 118 14.41 -13.32 -39.65
C CYS A 118 14.32 -11.79 -39.63
N SER A 119 15.26 -11.14 -38.96
CA SER A 119 15.31 -9.67 -38.88
C SER A 119 15.29 -8.98 -40.26
N LYS A 120 15.90 -9.59 -41.28
CA LYS A 120 15.87 -9.08 -42.67
C LYS A 120 14.51 -9.21 -43.36
N CYS A 121 13.69 -10.16 -42.96
CA CYS A 121 12.37 -10.41 -43.55
C CYS A 121 11.22 -9.88 -42.70
N ILE A 122 11.49 -9.35 -41.50
CA ILE A 122 10.45 -8.87 -40.58
C ILE A 122 9.64 -7.71 -41.17
N SER A 123 10.26 -6.89 -42.03
CA SER A 123 9.59 -5.82 -42.78
C SER A 123 8.48 -6.35 -43.69
N LYS A 124 8.59 -7.59 -44.20
CA LYS A 124 7.58 -8.23 -45.07
C LYS A 124 6.30 -8.62 -44.32
N VAL A 125 6.36 -8.73 -43.00
CA VAL A 125 5.24 -9.13 -42.14
C VAL A 125 4.81 -8.04 -41.16
N LYS A 126 5.48 -6.87 -41.19
CA LYS A 126 5.25 -5.75 -40.27
C LYS A 126 3.83 -5.16 -40.39
N TYR A 127 3.27 -5.21 -41.59
CA TYR A 127 1.94 -4.66 -41.93
C TYR A 127 0.88 -5.73 -42.19
N VAL A 128 1.19 -7.00 -41.91
CA VAL A 128 0.21 -8.08 -42.06
C VAL A 128 -0.68 -8.07 -40.81
N PRO A 129 -2.02 -7.98 -40.97
CA PRO A 129 -2.95 -8.07 -39.85
C PRO A 129 -2.78 -9.40 -39.10
N SER A 130 -3.17 -9.43 -37.82
CA SER A 130 -3.20 -10.68 -37.06
C SER A 130 -4.05 -11.72 -37.80
N ILE A 131 -3.58 -12.98 -37.85
CA ILE A 131 -4.34 -14.09 -38.46
C ILE A 131 -5.67 -14.32 -37.73
N VAL A 132 -5.71 -14.01 -36.42
CA VAL A 132 -6.90 -14.08 -35.59
C VAL A 132 -7.13 -12.69 -34.96
N PRO A 133 -8.19 -11.96 -35.35
CA PRO A 133 -8.57 -10.72 -34.68
C PRO A 133 -9.25 -11.03 -33.34
N GLY A 134 -8.83 -10.39 -32.25
CA GLY A 134 -9.49 -10.48 -30.94
C GLY A 134 -8.52 -10.42 -29.75
N GLU A 135 -8.96 -9.80 -28.66
CA GLU A 135 -8.17 -9.59 -27.43
C GLU A 135 -7.69 -10.90 -26.79
N GLU A 136 -8.49 -11.97 -26.87
CA GLU A 136 -8.13 -13.29 -26.34
C GLU A 136 -6.90 -13.89 -27.04
N PHE A 137 -6.81 -13.73 -28.37
CA PHE A 137 -5.68 -14.21 -29.16
C PHE A 137 -4.42 -13.39 -28.88
N ASP A 138 -4.53 -12.06 -28.80
CA ASP A 138 -3.40 -11.20 -28.46
C ASP A 138 -2.84 -11.51 -27.07
N LEU A 139 -3.72 -11.74 -26.08
CA LEU A 139 -3.34 -12.16 -24.74
C LEU A 139 -2.67 -13.54 -24.73
N TRP A 140 -3.18 -14.49 -25.50
CA TRP A 140 -2.57 -15.81 -25.67
C TRP A 140 -1.19 -15.74 -26.35
N ALA A 141 -1.06 -14.97 -27.43
CA ALA A 141 0.20 -14.75 -28.14
C ALA A 141 1.26 -14.09 -27.26
N GLU A 142 0.85 -13.16 -26.40
CA GLU A 142 1.71 -12.54 -25.39
C GLU A 142 2.17 -13.55 -24.33
N ARG A 143 1.29 -14.44 -23.87
CA ARG A 143 1.65 -15.54 -22.96
C ARG A 143 2.62 -16.53 -23.62
N MET A 144 2.42 -16.86 -24.90
CA MET A 144 3.35 -17.67 -25.69
C MET A 144 4.74 -17.00 -25.80
N ARG A 145 4.78 -15.68 -26.05
CA ARG A 145 6.02 -14.89 -26.11
C ARG A 145 6.76 -14.91 -24.79
N LYS A 146 6.05 -14.66 -23.67
CA LYS A 146 6.61 -14.70 -22.32
C LYS A 146 7.19 -16.07 -22.00
N ALA A 147 6.45 -17.15 -22.25
CA ALA A 147 6.90 -18.52 -22.03
C ALA A 147 8.15 -18.86 -22.87
N GLY A 148 8.20 -18.42 -24.13
CA GLY A 148 9.37 -18.60 -25.00
C GLY A 148 10.61 -17.80 -24.58
N SER A 149 10.45 -16.77 -23.75
CA SER A 149 11.54 -15.93 -23.22
C SER A 149 11.96 -16.26 -21.79
N MET A 150 11.31 -17.23 -21.13
CA MET A 150 11.66 -17.62 -19.75
C MET A 150 13.08 -18.22 -19.66
N SER A 151 13.79 -17.92 -18.58
CA SER A 151 15.07 -18.57 -18.30
C SER A 151 14.87 -20.06 -17.99
N GLU A 152 15.91 -20.89 -18.19
CA GLU A 152 15.83 -22.32 -17.89
C GLU A 152 15.62 -22.59 -16.39
N ALA A 153 16.16 -21.73 -15.52
CA ALA A 153 15.94 -21.81 -14.08
C ALA A 153 14.48 -21.54 -13.72
N ASP A 154 13.90 -20.46 -14.26
CA ASP A 154 12.49 -20.11 -14.04
C ASP A 154 11.54 -21.18 -14.60
N ARG A 155 11.89 -21.75 -15.77
CA ARG A 155 11.13 -22.85 -16.38
C ARG A 155 11.10 -24.09 -15.48
N ARG A 156 12.25 -24.48 -14.93
CA ARG A 156 12.35 -25.62 -14.00
C ARG A 156 11.58 -25.36 -12.70
N ALA A 157 11.69 -24.14 -12.15
CA ALA A 157 10.93 -23.73 -10.97
C ALA A 157 9.42 -23.76 -11.22
N HIS A 158 8.97 -23.25 -12.38
CA HIS A 158 7.57 -23.27 -12.78
C HIS A 158 7.03 -24.70 -12.94
N LEU A 159 7.78 -25.59 -13.61
CA LEU A 159 7.42 -27.01 -13.73
C LEU A 159 7.41 -27.74 -12.39
N ALA A 160 8.34 -27.44 -11.50
CA ALA A 160 8.34 -27.97 -10.13
C ALA A 160 7.10 -27.50 -9.36
N GLY A 161 6.71 -26.23 -9.52
CA GLY A 161 5.46 -25.68 -8.98
C GLY A 161 4.21 -26.39 -9.49
N ILE A 162 4.11 -26.63 -10.81
CA ILE A 162 3.00 -27.38 -11.42
C ILE A 162 2.95 -28.82 -10.88
N ARG A 163 4.11 -29.50 -10.77
CA ARG A 163 4.19 -30.87 -10.24
C ARG A 163 3.76 -30.92 -8.77
N ALA A 164 4.24 -29.99 -7.95
CA ALA A 164 3.84 -29.86 -6.56
C ALA A 164 2.34 -29.58 -6.43
N GLN A 165 1.78 -28.71 -7.27
CA GLN A 165 0.35 -28.42 -7.29
C GLN A 165 -0.48 -29.67 -7.66
N ARG A 166 -0.13 -30.37 -8.75
CA ARG A 166 -0.83 -31.60 -9.15
C ARG A 166 -0.78 -32.67 -8.05
N ARG A 167 0.36 -32.81 -7.38
CA ARG A 167 0.51 -33.73 -6.24
C ARG A 167 -0.43 -33.34 -5.09
N ARG A 168 -0.50 -32.05 -4.73
CA ARG A 168 -1.44 -31.52 -3.73
C ARG A 168 -2.89 -31.75 -4.11
N ASP A 169 -3.26 -31.49 -5.37
CA ASP A 169 -4.63 -31.67 -5.87
C ASP A 169 -5.08 -33.12 -5.75
N ILE A 170 -4.21 -34.06 -6.13
CA ILE A 170 -4.48 -35.49 -6.01
C ILE A 170 -4.66 -35.86 -4.52
N ILE A 171 -3.72 -35.47 -3.66
CA ILE A 171 -3.81 -35.72 -2.21
C ILE A 171 -5.12 -35.15 -1.63
N SER A 172 -5.49 -33.92 -2.00
CA SER A 172 -6.69 -33.26 -1.49
C SER A 172 -7.98 -33.96 -1.92
N ARG A 173 -8.04 -34.41 -3.18
CA ARG A 173 -9.18 -35.19 -3.73
C ARG A 173 -9.33 -36.52 -3.00
N PHE A 174 -8.25 -37.27 -2.81
CA PHE A 174 -8.29 -38.53 -2.06
C PHE A 174 -8.66 -38.32 -0.60
N ALA A 175 -8.14 -37.25 0.02
CA ALA A 175 -8.48 -36.91 1.40
C ALA A 175 -9.92 -36.39 1.59
N ALA A 176 -10.64 -36.04 0.53
CA ALA A 176 -12.04 -35.57 0.60
C ALA A 176 -13.07 -36.70 0.50
N ILE A 177 -12.66 -37.93 0.21
CA ILE A 177 -13.57 -39.07 0.04
C ILE A 177 -13.82 -39.76 1.39
N ASN A 178 -15.08 -39.79 1.84
CA ASN A 178 -15.52 -40.49 3.05
C ASN A 178 -16.90 -41.15 2.81
N PRO A 179 -17.07 -42.49 2.99
CA PRO A 179 -16.03 -43.47 3.33
C PRO A 179 -14.98 -43.59 2.22
N ALA A 180 -13.75 -44.00 2.59
CA ALA A 180 -12.65 -44.12 1.64
C ALA A 180 -12.97 -45.16 0.54
N ILE A 181 -12.45 -44.94 -0.68
CA ILE A 181 -12.57 -45.90 -1.79
C ILE A 181 -11.90 -47.20 -1.35
N THR A 182 -12.69 -48.26 -1.13
CA THR A 182 -12.18 -49.60 -0.88
C THR A 182 -11.54 -50.16 -2.14
N GLU A 183 -10.59 -51.08 -1.99
CA GLU A 183 -9.95 -51.76 -3.13
C GLU A 183 -10.97 -52.50 -4.02
N SER A 184 -12.12 -52.88 -3.44
CA SER A 184 -13.27 -53.49 -4.15
C SER A 184 -13.99 -52.52 -5.10
N ILE A 185 -14.14 -51.24 -4.73
CA ILE A 185 -14.81 -50.24 -5.59
C ILE A 185 -14.01 -50.01 -6.88
N LEU A 186 -12.68 -50.14 -6.85
CA LEU A 186 -11.80 -49.99 -8.02
C LEU A 186 -11.98 -51.11 -9.05
N VAL A 187 -12.37 -52.31 -8.63
CA VAL A 187 -12.66 -53.43 -9.54
C VAL A 187 -14.01 -53.24 -10.25
N GLU A 188 -14.94 -52.51 -9.63
CA GLU A 188 -16.29 -52.27 -10.15
C GLU A 188 -16.44 -50.92 -10.90
N CYS A 189 -15.43 -50.05 -10.84
CA CYS A 189 -15.42 -48.69 -11.42
C CYS A 189 -15.22 -48.60 -12.94
N ASN A 190 -15.72 -49.56 -13.73
CA ASN A 190 -15.94 -49.34 -15.17
C ASN A 190 -17.12 -48.38 -15.44
N ALA A 191 -17.91 -48.04 -14.40
CA ALA A 191 -19.18 -47.30 -14.51
C ALA A 191 -19.16 -45.84 -13.99
N PHE A 192 -18.01 -45.27 -13.61
CA PHE A 192 -17.96 -43.81 -13.33
C PHE A 192 -18.07 -43.02 -14.64
N GLU A 193 -19.20 -42.35 -14.86
CA GLU A 193 -19.37 -41.44 -15.99
C GLU A 193 -18.29 -40.35 -15.97
N ARG A 194 -17.57 -40.25 -17.08
CA ARG A 194 -16.42 -39.36 -17.25
C ARG A 194 -16.88 -37.93 -17.40
N ALA A 195 -16.62 -37.08 -16.41
CA ALA A 195 -16.89 -35.64 -16.49
C ALA A 195 -15.87 -34.84 -17.32
N SER A 196 -14.88 -35.46 -17.98
CA SER A 196 -14.06 -34.77 -19.00
C SER A 196 -13.40 -35.75 -20.00
N GLU A 197 -13.30 -35.31 -21.26
CA GLU A 197 -12.93 -36.16 -22.40
C GLU A 197 -11.43 -36.56 -22.47
N ILE A 198 -10.55 -36.01 -21.63
CA ILE A 198 -9.14 -36.45 -21.59
C ILE A 198 -8.68 -36.64 -20.15
N ALA A 199 -9.19 -37.68 -19.49
CA ALA A 199 -8.61 -38.21 -18.28
C ALA A 199 -7.57 -39.28 -18.62
N THR A 200 -6.32 -39.07 -18.19
CA THR A 200 -5.30 -40.13 -18.18
C THR A 200 -5.86 -41.32 -17.38
N PRO A 201 -5.97 -42.54 -17.95
CA PRO A 201 -6.53 -43.66 -17.23
C PRO A 201 -5.67 -43.97 -15.99
N LEU A 202 -6.27 -43.90 -14.80
CA LEU A 202 -5.66 -44.36 -13.55
C LEU A 202 -5.54 -45.89 -13.62
N THR A 203 -4.47 -46.40 -14.22
CA THR A 203 -4.18 -47.84 -14.21
C THR A 203 -3.92 -48.29 -12.76
N ASN A 204 -4.21 -49.57 -12.43
CA ASN A 204 -3.91 -50.17 -11.11
C ASN A 204 -2.47 -49.92 -10.63
N ARG A 205 -1.53 -49.79 -11.57
CA ARG A 205 -0.12 -49.46 -11.30
C ARG A 205 0.08 -48.01 -10.86
N ILE A 206 -0.59 -47.04 -11.48
CA ILE A 206 -0.55 -45.63 -11.08
C ILE A 206 -1.20 -45.45 -9.71
N PHE A 207 -2.35 -46.10 -9.48
CA PHE A 207 -3.01 -46.11 -8.18
C PHE A 207 -2.11 -46.73 -7.10
N SER A 208 -1.55 -47.92 -7.33
CA SER A 208 -0.65 -48.60 -6.39
C SER A 208 0.61 -47.78 -6.07
N ASN A 209 1.18 -47.10 -7.07
CA ASN A 209 2.35 -46.23 -6.88
C ASN A 209 2.00 -44.94 -6.14
N LEU A 210 0.81 -44.37 -6.40
CA LEU A 210 0.32 -43.19 -5.71
C LEU A 210 0.00 -43.50 -4.24
N VAL A 211 -0.69 -44.60 -3.98
CA VAL A 211 -0.94 -45.12 -2.62
C VAL A 211 0.37 -45.34 -1.88
N ARG A 212 1.36 -45.99 -2.50
CA ARG A 212 2.67 -46.25 -1.86
C ARG A 212 3.48 -44.99 -1.57
N SER A 213 3.34 -43.93 -2.38
CA SER A 213 4.17 -42.71 -2.28
C SER A 213 3.47 -41.51 -1.64
N ALA A 214 2.15 -41.57 -1.45
CA ALA A 214 1.33 -40.47 -0.92
C ALA A 214 0.38 -40.90 0.20
N ALA A 215 0.35 -42.17 0.62
CA ALA A 215 -0.50 -42.65 1.73
C ALA A 215 -0.35 -41.81 3.00
N ASP A 216 0.88 -41.55 3.43
CA ASP A 216 1.15 -40.77 4.64
C ASP A 216 0.67 -39.32 4.49
N ASP A 217 0.86 -38.71 3.31
CA ASP A 217 0.39 -37.36 3.02
C ASP A 217 -1.15 -37.28 2.93
N ILE A 218 -1.80 -38.33 2.39
CA ILE A 218 -3.25 -38.45 2.35
C ILE A 218 -3.79 -38.60 3.78
N LYS A 219 -3.19 -39.47 4.61
CA LYS A 219 -3.55 -39.63 6.02
C LYS A 219 -3.38 -38.32 6.79
N ALA A 220 -2.24 -37.65 6.64
CA ALA A 220 -1.97 -36.36 7.29
C ALA A 220 -3.00 -35.30 6.89
N SER A 221 -3.36 -35.24 5.60
CA SER A 221 -4.40 -34.34 5.09
C SER A 221 -5.79 -34.66 5.67
N ARG A 222 -6.17 -35.94 5.75
CA ARG A 222 -7.43 -36.38 6.37
C ARG A 222 -7.47 -36.02 7.86
N VAL A 223 -6.42 -36.33 8.61
CA VAL A 223 -6.31 -35.99 10.05
C VAL A 223 -6.43 -34.49 10.25
N SER A 224 -5.76 -33.67 9.44
CA SER A 224 -5.84 -32.20 9.54
C SER A 224 -7.24 -31.66 9.23
N LYS A 225 -7.95 -32.20 8.22
CA LYS A 225 -9.34 -31.82 7.93
C LYS A 225 -10.26 -32.20 9.09
N SER A 226 -10.17 -33.44 9.60
CA SER A 226 -10.99 -33.89 10.73
C SER A 226 -10.72 -33.09 12.00
N GLN A 227 -9.46 -32.75 12.31
CA GLN A 227 -9.14 -31.85 13.43
C GLN A 227 -9.86 -30.50 13.33
N LYS A 228 -9.95 -29.92 12.14
CA LYS A 228 -10.64 -28.65 11.91
C LYS A 228 -12.15 -28.80 12.02
N GLU A 229 -12.72 -29.79 11.34
CA GLU A 229 -14.17 -30.07 11.36
C GLU A 229 -14.66 -30.38 12.78
N TRP A 230 -13.97 -31.26 13.50
CA TRP A 230 -14.34 -31.63 14.87
C TRP A 230 -14.18 -30.48 15.85
N TYR A 231 -13.17 -29.61 15.66
CA TYR A 231 -13.06 -28.40 16.47
C TYR A 231 -14.18 -27.40 16.17
N LEU A 232 -14.54 -27.20 14.90
CA LEU A 232 -15.66 -26.33 14.53
C LEU A 232 -16.98 -26.86 15.09
N GLN A 233 -17.21 -28.17 15.03
CA GLN A 233 -18.35 -28.81 15.66
C GLN A 233 -18.34 -28.60 17.18
N LEU A 234 -17.22 -28.90 17.85
CA LEU A 234 -17.07 -28.70 19.29
C LEU A 234 -17.31 -27.24 19.69
N HIS A 235 -16.77 -26.29 18.92
CA HIS A 235 -16.95 -24.86 19.16
C HIS A 235 -18.41 -24.43 18.97
N ALA A 236 -19.08 -24.92 17.92
CA ALA A 236 -20.51 -24.63 17.70
C ALA A 236 -21.37 -25.15 18.86
N GLU A 237 -21.16 -26.39 19.29
CA GLU A 237 -21.84 -26.97 20.46
C GLU A 237 -21.49 -26.25 21.77
N ALA A 238 -20.25 -25.78 21.91
CA ALA A 238 -19.81 -24.99 23.04
C ALA A 238 -20.45 -23.59 23.06
N MET A 239 -20.72 -22.99 21.91
CA MET A 239 -21.33 -21.66 21.79
C MET A 239 -22.86 -21.69 21.68
N ASP A 240 -23.48 -22.86 21.81
CA ASP A 240 -24.95 -22.99 21.79
C ASP A 240 -25.63 -22.08 22.83
N GLY A 241 -26.62 -21.30 22.39
CA GLY A 241 -27.30 -20.27 23.18
C GLY A 241 -26.58 -18.91 23.27
N VAL A 242 -25.40 -18.74 22.69
CA VAL A 242 -24.70 -17.45 22.57
C VAL A 242 -25.02 -16.80 21.22
N PRO A 243 -25.29 -15.48 21.14
CA PRO A 243 -25.59 -14.83 19.86
C PRO A 243 -24.47 -15.00 18.82
N GLU A 244 -24.86 -15.25 17.56
CA GLU A 244 -23.96 -15.64 16.46
C GLU A 244 -22.80 -14.66 16.22
N VAL A 245 -23.02 -13.37 16.47
CA VAL A 245 -21.99 -12.32 16.36
C VAL A 245 -20.77 -12.57 17.26
N TRP A 246 -20.94 -13.31 18.35
CA TRP A 246 -19.86 -13.71 19.26
C TRP A 246 -19.16 -14.99 18.83
N SER A 247 -19.72 -15.79 17.92
CA SER A 247 -19.16 -17.08 17.46
C SER A 247 -18.66 -17.05 16.00
N ASN A 248 -19.12 -16.11 15.17
CA ASN A 248 -18.83 -16.03 13.73
C ASN A 248 -17.36 -15.80 13.34
N TYR A 249 -16.50 -15.44 14.30
CA TYR A 249 -15.06 -15.38 14.05
C TYR A 249 -14.45 -16.77 13.81
N MET A 250 -15.07 -17.82 14.33
CA MET A 250 -14.57 -19.19 14.23
C MET A 250 -15.16 -19.89 12.99
N ASN A 251 -14.33 -20.03 11.96
CA ASN A 251 -14.71 -20.71 10.72
C ASN A 251 -13.49 -21.43 10.10
N GLY A 252 -13.73 -22.20 9.04
CA GLY A 252 -12.69 -22.96 8.36
C GLY A 252 -11.53 -22.10 7.85
N HIS A 253 -11.80 -20.88 7.39
CA HIS A 253 -10.77 -19.96 6.92
C HIS A 253 -9.87 -19.48 8.07
N THR A 254 -10.47 -19.10 9.20
CA THR A 254 -9.74 -18.70 10.43
C THR A 254 -8.77 -19.79 10.88
N LEU A 255 -9.20 -21.06 10.87
CA LEU A 255 -8.35 -22.20 11.24
C LEU A 255 -7.27 -22.55 10.19
N ILE A 256 -7.49 -22.20 8.91
CA ILE A 256 -6.52 -22.45 7.84
C ILE A 256 -5.40 -21.42 7.85
N CYS A 257 -5.77 -20.15 7.94
CA CYS A 257 -4.82 -19.04 7.81
C CYS A 257 -4.12 -18.72 9.14
N ASN A 258 -4.55 -19.34 10.25
CA ASN A 258 -4.07 -19.05 11.59
C ASN A 258 -4.10 -17.53 11.89
N CYS A 259 -5.09 -16.83 11.32
CA CYS A 259 -5.23 -15.38 11.44
C CYS A 259 -5.52 -15.04 12.91
N SER A 260 -4.49 -14.53 13.59
CA SER A 260 -4.32 -14.62 15.05
C SER A 260 -4.88 -13.46 15.86
N THR A 261 -5.70 -12.57 15.29
CA THR A 261 -6.15 -11.36 16.01
C THR A 261 -7.44 -11.54 16.81
N ARG A 262 -8.21 -12.61 16.55
CA ARG A 262 -9.50 -12.86 17.22
C ARG A 262 -9.50 -14.02 18.23
N PHE A 263 -8.36 -14.68 18.40
CA PHE A 263 -8.22 -15.76 19.39
C PHE A 263 -7.79 -15.19 20.74
N SER A 264 -8.48 -15.60 21.81
CA SER A 264 -7.85 -15.51 23.13
C SER A 264 -6.63 -16.44 23.19
N ASP A 265 -5.63 -16.12 24.01
CA ASP A 265 -4.46 -16.99 24.20
C ASP A 265 -4.87 -18.36 24.76
N ASP A 266 -5.88 -18.40 25.62
CA ASP A 266 -6.40 -19.64 26.21
C ASP A 266 -7.05 -20.52 25.15
N GLU A 267 -7.81 -19.93 24.22
CA GLU A 267 -8.42 -20.66 23.12
C GLU A 267 -7.36 -21.20 22.16
N ARG A 268 -6.33 -20.41 21.85
CA ARG A 268 -5.17 -20.87 21.06
C ARG A 268 -4.47 -22.06 21.71
N MET A 269 -4.21 -21.97 23.02
CA MET A 269 -3.61 -23.07 23.78
C MET A 269 -4.53 -24.29 23.82
N TYR A 270 -5.83 -24.09 23.98
CA TYR A 270 -6.81 -25.17 23.95
C TYR A 270 -6.85 -25.86 22.58
N TYR A 271 -6.94 -25.09 21.49
CA TYR A 271 -6.93 -25.63 20.12
C TYR A 271 -5.65 -26.43 19.84
N ALA A 272 -4.49 -25.94 20.25
CA ALA A 272 -3.22 -26.67 20.08
C ALA A 272 -3.22 -28.00 20.88
N ARG A 273 -3.75 -28.01 22.10
CA ARG A 273 -3.92 -29.25 22.88
C ARG A 273 -4.92 -30.21 22.22
N PHE A 274 -6.04 -29.69 21.74
CA PHE A 274 -7.06 -30.45 21.02
C PHE A 274 -6.49 -31.11 19.76
N GLN A 275 -5.74 -30.37 18.94
CA GLN A 275 -5.07 -30.93 17.76
C GLN A 275 -4.15 -32.10 18.11
N ARG A 276 -3.32 -31.96 19.17
CA ARG A 276 -2.44 -33.04 19.63
C ARG A 276 -3.23 -34.26 20.09
N LEU A 277 -4.31 -34.05 20.83
CA LEU A 277 -5.17 -35.13 21.31
C LEU A 277 -5.79 -35.90 20.14
N ILE A 278 -6.38 -35.20 19.17
CA ILE A 278 -6.98 -35.84 17.98
C ILE A 278 -5.91 -36.54 17.13
N LEU A 279 -4.70 -35.99 17.03
CA LEU A 279 -3.60 -36.63 16.32
C LEU A 279 -3.23 -37.96 16.98
N VAL A 280 -3.16 -38.01 18.31
CA VAL A 280 -2.91 -39.26 19.07
C VAL A 280 -4.07 -40.24 18.89
N PHE A 281 -5.31 -39.75 18.92
CA PHE A 281 -6.52 -40.57 18.73
C PHE A 281 -6.60 -41.22 17.34
N LEU A 282 -6.16 -40.51 16.30
CA LEU A 282 -6.19 -40.98 14.91
C LEU A 282 -4.89 -41.64 14.44
N LYS A 283 -3.86 -41.73 15.30
CA LYS A 283 -2.51 -42.16 14.89
C LYS A 283 -2.48 -43.60 14.34
N ASP A 284 -3.31 -44.49 14.89
CA ASP A 284 -3.28 -45.92 14.58
C ASP A 284 -4.18 -46.28 13.38
N TYR A 285 -4.97 -45.32 12.88
CA TYR A 285 -5.85 -45.53 11.72
C TYR A 285 -5.07 -45.49 10.41
N ALA A 286 -5.33 -46.41 9.50
CA ALA A 286 -4.74 -46.39 8.16
C ALA A 286 -5.35 -45.25 7.30
N TRP A 287 -4.63 -44.85 6.24
CA TRP A 287 -5.08 -43.77 5.35
C TRP A 287 -6.40 -44.07 4.63
N ASN A 288 -6.81 -45.34 4.54
CA ASN A 288 -8.00 -45.85 3.89
C ASN A 288 -9.09 -46.34 4.87
N GLU A 289 -8.90 -46.17 6.18
CA GLU A 289 -9.90 -46.52 7.18
C GLU A 289 -10.89 -45.37 7.40
N SER A 290 -12.12 -45.71 7.80
CA SER A 290 -13.11 -44.74 8.25
C SER A 290 -12.73 -44.26 9.65
N PHE A 291 -12.58 -42.94 9.82
CA PHE A 291 -12.39 -42.37 11.15
C PHE A 291 -13.68 -42.50 11.98
N PRO A 292 -13.57 -42.70 13.30
CA PRO A 292 -14.73 -42.81 14.17
C PRO A 292 -15.50 -41.50 14.23
N ALA A 293 -16.79 -41.57 14.60
CA ALA A 293 -17.57 -40.38 14.90
C ALA A 293 -16.94 -39.65 16.11
N PHE A 294 -16.87 -38.32 16.02
CA PHE A 294 -16.34 -37.49 17.09
C PHE A 294 -17.36 -37.37 18.23
N ASN A 295 -16.96 -37.80 19.42
CA ASN A 295 -17.73 -37.58 20.64
C ASN A 295 -17.21 -36.31 21.33
N SER A 296 -17.98 -35.22 21.25
CA SER A 296 -17.66 -33.92 21.84
C SER A 296 -17.84 -33.86 23.36
N THR A 297 -18.68 -34.73 23.95
CA THR A 297 -19.12 -34.63 25.35
C THR A 297 -18.00 -34.48 26.38
N PRO A 298 -16.87 -35.22 26.30
CA PRO A 298 -15.79 -35.09 27.28
C PRO A 298 -15.06 -33.72 27.25
N TYR A 299 -15.20 -32.97 26.16
CA TYR A 299 -14.44 -31.75 25.90
C TYR A 299 -15.29 -30.48 26.08
N LEU A 300 -16.62 -30.61 26.13
CA LEU A 300 -17.57 -29.49 26.10
C LEU A 300 -17.41 -28.55 27.29
N GLU A 301 -17.30 -29.08 28.51
CA GLU A 301 -17.24 -28.24 29.72
C GLU A 301 -15.96 -27.39 29.78
N ASP A 302 -14.83 -27.96 29.34
CA ASP A 302 -13.55 -27.25 29.36
C ASP A 302 -13.50 -26.16 28.29
N ILE A 303 -13.97 -26.44 27.08
CA ILE A 303 -14.00 -25.42 26.02
C ILE A 303 -15.01 -24.32 26.33
N ARG A 304 -16.19 -24.63 26.91
CA ARG A 304 -17.22 -23.65 27.27
C ARG A 304 -16.66 -22.54 28.16
N LYS A 305 -15.89 -22.91 29.19
CA LYS A 305 -15.23 -21.95 30.10
C LYS A 305 -14.28 -21.00 29.38
N ILE A 306 -13.74 -21.39 28.23
CA ILE A 306 -12.79 -20.59 27.46
C ILE A 306 -13.53 -19.71 26.44
N VAL A 307 -14.37 -20.32 25.60
CA VAL A 307 -15.00 -19.63 24.46
C VAL A 307 -16.16 -18.73 24.88
N ARG A 308 -16.85 -19.04 26.00
CA ARG A 308 -17.93 -18.19 26.54
C ARG A 308 -17.45 -17.07 27.44
N ALA A 309 -16.25 -17.17 28.01
CA ALA A 309 -15.75 -16.19 28.98
C ALA A 309 -15.80 -14.73 28.49
N PRO A 310 -15.46 -14.39 27.22
CA PRO A 310 -15.62 -13.04 26.71
C PRO A 310 -17.07 -12.54 26.74
N TYR A 311 -18.02 -13.38 26.30
CA TYR A 311 -19.44 -13.06 26.29
C TYR A 311 -19.99 -12.92 27.72
N GLU A 312 -19.62 -13.82 28.63
CA GLU A 312 -20.06 -13.77 30.03
C GLU A 312 -19.52 -12.52 30.77
N ARG A 313 -18.27 -12.12 30.50
CA ARG A 313 -17.72 -10.86 31.01
C ARG A 313 -18.50 -9.65 30.48
N PHE A 314 -18.84 -9.66 29.19
CA PHE A 314 -19.68 -8.63 28.59
C PHE A 314 -21.05 -8.56 29.25
N MET A 315 -21.75 -9.69 29.38
CA MET A 315 -23.07 -9.74 30.03
C MET A 315 -23.01 -9.22 31.46
N LYS A 316 -21.96 -9.55 32.22
CA LYS A 316 -21.76 -9.02 33.57
C LYS A 316 -21.56 -7.50 33.57
N ALA A 317 -20.75 -6.97 32.65
CA ALA A 317 -20.50 -5.54 32.53
C ALA A 317 -21.75 -4.77 32.06
N GLU A 318 -22.51 -5.33 31.11
CA GLU A 318 -23.75 -4.75 30.62
C GLU A 318 -24.83 -4.73 31.71
N ASN A 319 -25.01 -5.84 32.44
CA ASN A 319 -25.95 -5.89 33.55
C ASN A 319 -25.58 -4.92 34.66
N ASP A 320 -24.30 -4.77 35.00
CA ASP A 320 -23.84 -3.76 35.98
C ASP A 320 -24.18 -2.34 35.51
N LEU A 321 -23.87 -2.01 34.26
CA LEU A 321 -24.12 -0.69 33.69
C LEU A 321 -25.62 -0.37 33.66
N LEU A 322 -26.46 -1.31 33.21
CA LEU A 322 -27.91 -1.15 33.14
C LEU A 322 -28.57 -1.13 34.53
N THR A 323 -27.98 -1.80 35.53
CA THR A 323 -28.44 -1.69 36.92
C THR A 323 -28.21 -0.27 37.47
N ARG A 324 -27.07 0.35 37.12
CA ARG A 324 -26.75 1.72 37.53
C ARG A 324 -27.47 2.79 36.69
N PHE A 325 -27.66 2.54 35.40
CA PHE A 325 -28.21 3.49 34.43
C PHE A 325 -29.25 2.82 33.51
N PRO A 326 -30.46 2.50 34.01
CA PRO A 326 -31.47 1.75 33.25
C PRO A 326 -31.92 2.44 31.95
N HIS A 327 -31.87 3.77 31.91
CA HIS A 327 -32.26 4.56 30.74
C HIS A 327 -31.36 4.35 29.52
N LEU A 328 -30.18 3.73 29.67
CA LEU A 328 -29.29 3.41 28.56
C LEU A 328 -29.78 2.22 27.73
N GLU A 329 -30.73 1.42 28.22
CA GLU A 329 -31.18 0.20 27.54
C GLU A 329 -31.61 0.44 26.08
N PRO A 330 -32.47 1.43 25.75
CA PRO A 330 -32.85 1.69 24.36
C PRO A 330 -31.66 2.11 23.48
N THR A 331 -30.74 2.90 24.04
CA THR A 331 -29.51 3.32 23.33
C THR A 331 -28.61 2.12 23.04
N LEU A 332 -28.37 1.25 24.03
CA LEU A 332 -27.57 0.05 23.85
C LEU A 332 -28.21 -0.92 22.85
N VAL A 333 -29.54 -1.08 22.86
CA VAL A 333 -30.24 -1.89 21.85
C VAL A 333 -30.00 -1.34 20.45
N THR A 334 -30.07 -0.02 20.27
CA THR A 334 -29.82 0.65 18.99
C THR A 334 -28.36 0.46 18.54
N LEU A 335 -27.40 0.68 19.44
CA LEU A 335 -25.98 0.49 19.20
C LEU A 335 -25.63 -0.96 18.83
N LYS A 336 -26.21 -1.93 19.54
CA LYS A 336 -26.02 -3.36 19.26
C LYS A 336 -26.63 -3.80 17.92
N GLY A 337 -27.51 -2.98 17.33
CA GLY A 337 -27.97 -3.17 15.94
C GLY A 337 -26.89 -2.86 14.89
N SER A 338 -25.82 -2.13 15.24
CA SER A 338 -24.72 -1.80 14.34
C SER A 338 -23.66 -2.91 14.29
N VAL A 339 -23.34 -3.38 13.09
CA VAL A 339 -22.30 -4.38 12.84
C VAL A 339 -20.92 -3.89 13.28
N SER A 340 -20.60 -2.62 13.04
CA SER A 340 -19.29 -2.05 13.40
C SER A 340 -19.12 -1.91 14.91
N PHE A 341 -20.20 -1.51 15.60
CA PHE A 341 -20.23 -1.44 17.06
C PHE A 341 -20.04 -2.83 17.68
N MET A 342 -20.82 -3.82 17.24
CA MET A 342 -20.71 -5.19 17.74
C MET A 342 -19.34 -5.80 17.46
N SER A 343 -18.77 -5.59 16.27
CA SER A 343 -17.41 -6.06 15.97
C SER A 343 -16.36 -5.45 16.91
N SER A 344 -16.48 -4.15 17.21
CA SER A 344 -15.55 -3.45 18.12
C SER A 344 -15.71 -3.94 19.56
N LEU A 345 -16.95 -4.15 19.99
CA LEU A 345 -17.30 -4.68 21.31
C LEU A 345 -16.74 -6.10 21.51
N VAL A 346 -16.98 -7.01 20.56
CA VAL A 346 -16.46 -8.38 20.59
C VAL A 346 -14.93 -8.37 20.66
N THR A 347 -14.29 -7.55 19.82
CA THR A 347 -12.81 -7.41 19.82
C THR A 347 -12.29 -6.91 21.17
N LYS A 348 -12.98 -5.96 21.80
CA LYS A 348 -12.58 -5.43 23.12
C LYS A 348 -12.63 -6.51 24.19
N PHE A 349 -13.73 -7.27 24.26
CA PHE A 349 -13.94 -8.29 25.29
C PHE A 349 -13.18 -9.59 25.06
N GLN A 350 -12.66 -9.83 23.86
CA GLN A 350 -11.70 -10.91 23.59
C GLN A 350 -10.39 -10.74 24.36
N SER A 351 -10.01 -9.51 24.73
CA SER A 351 -8.90 -9.28 25.66
C SER A 351 -9.25 -9.76 27.07
N LYS A 352 -8.30 -10.43 27.74
CA LYS A 352 -8.44 -10.82 29.16
C LYS A 352 -8.53 -9.62 30.11
N THR A 353 -8.05 -8.45 29.68
CA THR A 353 -7.99 -7.25 30.52
C THR A 353 -9.28 -6.44 30.51
N ALA A 354 -10.23 -6.75 29.60
CA ALA A 354 -11.47 -6.00 29.49
C ALA A 354 -12.31 -6.13 30.78
N SER A 355 -12.55 -4.99 31.41
CA SER A 355 -13.24 -4.81 32.67
C SER A 355 -14.62 -4.15 32.48
N VAL A 356 -15.36 -3.99 33.57
CA VAL A 356 -16.60 -3.19 33.59
C VAL A 356 -16.30 -1.73 33.20
N THR A 357 -15.18 -1.18 33.69
CA THR A 357 -14.71 0.17 33.37
C THR A 357 -14.45 0.32 31.87
N ASP A 358 -13.83 -0.67 31.25
CA ASP A 358 -13.60 -0.67 29.80
C ASP A 358 -14.90 -0.61 29.00
N TYR A 359 -15.95 -1.31 29.44
CA TYR A 359 -17.23 -1.27 28.78
C TYR A 359 -17.91 0.08 28.96
N GLU A 360 -17.90 0.62 30.17
CA GLU A 360 -18.47 1.93 30.48
C GLU A 360 -17.77 3.05 29.68
N GLU A 361 -16.44 3.04 29.59
CA GLU A 361 -15.69 3.97 28.73
C GLU A 361 -16.00 3.81 27.24
N PHE A 362 -16.23 2.57 26.79
CA PHE A 362 -16.60 2.30 25.40
C PHE A 362 -18.00 2.87 25.10
N VAL A 363 -18.97 2.63 25.99
CA VAL A 363 -20.32 3.18 25.88
C VAL A 363 -20.28 4.70 25.97
N GLU A 364 -19.55 5.29 26.93
CA GLU A 364 -19.36 6.73 27.05
C GLU A 364 -18.85 7.34 25.74
N ARG A 365 -17.79 6.76 25.17
CA ARG A 365 -17.18 7.23 23.94
C ARG A 365 -18.14 7.12 22.75
N THR A 366 -18.84 6.00 22.61
CA THR A 366 -19.78 5.79 21.50
C THR A 366 -20.98 6.70 21.61
N VAL A 367 -21.62 6.78 22.78
CA VAL A 367 -22.78 7.67 23.01
C VAL A 367 -22.38 9.13 22.78
N ARG A 368 -21.20 9.55 23.26
CA ARG A 368 -20.67 10.89 23.00
C ARG A 368 -20.48 11.14 21.51
N SER A 369 -19.89 10.18 20.79
CA SER A 369 -19.67 10.30 19.34
C SER A 369 -20.99 10.40 18.57
N ASP A 370 -21.98 9.58 18.92
CA ASP A 370 -23.29 9.58 18.25
C ASP A 370 -24.04 10.89 18.50
N ARG A 371 -24.01 11.38 19.74
CA ARG A 371 -24.58 12.68 20.10
C ARG A 371 -23.89 13.81 19.36
N LEU A 372 -22.55 13.80 19.28
CA LEU A 372 -21.80 14.79 18.51
C LEU A 372 -22.17 14.72 17.02
N ASN A 373 -22.19 13.53 16.41
CA ASN A 373 -22.57 13.37 15.00
C ASN A 373 -23.99 13.87 14.70
N ALA A 374 -24.92 13.78 15.66
CA ALA A 374 -26.27 14.31 15.51
C ALA A 374 -26.35 15.85 15.60
N ILE A 375 -25.32 16.52 16.12
CA ILE A 375 -25.17 17.98 16.14
C ILE A 375 -24.29 18.47 14.98
N MET A 376 -23.22 17.74 14.68
CA MET A 376 -22.15 18.07 13.75
C MET A 376 -21.77 16.82 12.91
N PRO A 377 -22.58 16.46 11.90
CA PRO A 377 -22.45 15.18 11.18
C PRO A 377 -21.15 15.01 10.39
N ASP A 378 -20.51 16.11 9.99
CA ASP A 378 -19.27 16.10 9.18
C ASP A 378 -18.01 16.39 10.01
N ALA A 379 -18.14 16.58 11.32
CA ALA A 379 -17.00 16.91 12.17
C ALA A 379 -16.07 15.71 12.35
N THR A 380 -14.77 15.94 12.16
CA THR A 380 -13.75 14.92 12.45
C THR A 380 -13.42 14.93 13.94
N ILE A 381 -13.67 13.81 14.63
CA ILE A 381 -13.49 13.67 16.08
C ILE A 381 -12.33 12.71 16.38
N VAL A 382 -11.37 13.18 17.19
CA VAL A 382 -10.24 12.39 17.67
C VAL A 382 -10.32 12.28 19.18
N PHE A 383 -10.11 11.07 19.71
CA PHE A 383 -10.22 10.79 21.15
C PHE A 383 -8.88 10.51 21.84
N THR A 384 -7.78 10.34 21.10
CA THR A 384 -6.48 9.92 21.64
C THR A 384 -5.33 10.60 20.91
N PRO A 385 -4.34 11.21 21.60
CA PRO A 385 -4.15 11.28 23.06
C PRO A 385 -5.01 12.35 23.77
N GLU A 386 -5.60 13.30 23.04
CA GLU A 386 -6.50 14.33 23.58
C GLU A 386 -7.81 14.33 22.79
N PHE A 387 -8.94 14.61 23.47
CA PHE A 387 -10.22 14.82 22.80
C PHE A 387 -10.19 16.11 21.99
N LYS A 388 -10.35 16.01 20.67
CA LYS A 388 -10.37 17.14 19.73
C LYS A 388 -11.46 16.94 18.69
N ILE A 389 -12.22 17.99 18.45
CA ILE A 389 -13.14 18.12 17.34
C ILE A 389 -12.49 19.10 16.36
N HIS A 390 -12.24 18.63 15.13
CA HIS A 390 -11.58 19.41 14.09
C HIS A 390 -12.53 20.37 13.38
N GLU A 391 -13.18 21.21 14.18
CA GLU A 391 -14.01 22.32 13.72
C GLU A 391 -13.78 23.52 14.65
N LEU A 392 -13.71 24.72 14.08
CA LEU A 392 -13.27 25.92 14.80
C LEU A 392 -14.17 26.21 16.01
N GLY A 393 -13.59 26.23 17.21
CA GLY A 393 -14.33 26.47 18.46
C GLY A 393 -15.21 25.31 18.93
N ALA A 394 -15.27 24.18 18.20
CA ALA A 394 -16.11 23.04 18.56
C ALA A 394 -15.61 22.34 19.84
N THR A 395 -14.29 22.23 19.99
CA THR A 395 -13.69 21.62 21.18
C THR A 395 -13.96 22.46 22.44
N GLU A 396 -13.86 23.78 22.33
CA GLU A 396 -14.13 24.74 23.41
C GLU A 396 -15.61 24.75 23.79
N TRP A 397 -16.49 24.78 22.79
CA TRP A 397 -17.93 24.65 23.02
C TRP A 397 -18.26 23.33 23.72
N PHE A 398 -17.72 22.21 23.25
CA PHE A 398 -17.93 20.91 23.88
C PHE A 398 -17.48 20.91 25.35
N LYS A 399 -16.30 21.48 25.65
CA LYS A 399 -15.78 21.55 27.03
C LYS A 399 -16.68 22.35 27.97
N ARG A 400 -17.40 23.36 27.49
CA ARG A 400 -18.38 24.14 28.27
C ARG A 400 -19.72 23.42 28.41
N ASN A 401 -20.02 22.54 27.46
CA ASN A 401 -21.30 21.88 27.32
C ASN A 401 -21.23 20.37 27.56
N THR A 402 -20.22 19.89 28.31
CA THR A 402 -20.00 18.45 28.58
C THR A 402 -21.22 17.77 29.20
N HIS A 403 -22.03 18.53 29.96
CA HIS A 403 -23.27 18.06 30.57
C HIS A 403 -24.30 17.55 29.54
N PHE A 404 -24.37 18.12 28.32
CA PHE A 404 -25.24 17.58 27.26
C PHE A 404 -24.79 16.20 26.76
N PHE A 405 -23.51 15.89 26.92
CA PHE A 405 -22.88 14.65 26.45
C PHE A 405 -22.67 13.63 27.58
N ASP A 406 -23.14 13.91 28.79
CA ASP A 406 -23.11 12.94 29.88
C ASP A 406 -24.12 11.82 29.59
N TYR A 407 -23.62 10.61 29.40
CA TYR A 407 -24.44 9.43 29.14
C TYR A 407 -25.21 8.98 30.39
N LYS A 408 -24.81 9.42 31.59
CA LYS A 408 -25.45 9.08 32.86
C LYS A 408 -26.81 9.76 33.05
N LEU A 409 -27.10 10.80 32.26
CA LEU A 409 -28.36 11.53 32.32
C LEU A 409 -29.44 10.84 31.46
N LEU A 410 -30.67 10.84 31.99
CA LEU A 410 -31.87 10.18 31.45
C LEU A 410 -32.27 10.60 30.04
N GLY A 411 -31.87 11.79 29.60
CA GLY A 411 -32.15 12.33 28.29
C GLY A 411 -31.10 13.34 27.89
N TRP A 412 -30.86 13.43 26.58
CA TRP A 412 -30.16 14.56 25.99
C TRP A 412 -31.18 15.34 25.18
N ASP A 413 -31.21 16.66 25.38
CA ASP A 413 -32.07 17.53 24.59
C ASP A 413 -31.31 17.89 23.32
N GLN A 414 -31.52 17.10 22.27
CA GLN A 414 -30.87 17.32 20.98
C GLN A 414 -31.21 18.70 20.42
N GLU A 415 -32.45 19.17 20.59
CA GLU A 415 -32.88 20.47 20.06
C GLU A 415 -32.20 21.62 20.83
N ALA A 416 -32.20 21.59 22.16
CA ALA A 416 -31.51 22.60 22.96
C ALA A 416 -29.99 22.57 22.74
N THR A 417 -29.39 21.39 22.62
CA THR A 417 -27.95 21.23 22.33
C THR A 417 -27.62 21.80 20.95
N LYS A 418 -28.46 21.53 19.95
CA LYS A 418 -28.29 22.08 18.59
C LYS A 418 -28.48 23.59 18.57
N GLN A 419 -29.47 24.13 19.28
CA GLN A 419 -29.64 25.57 19.43
C GLN A 419 -28.44 26.24 20.10
N SER A 420 -27.86 25.61 21.13
CA SER A 420 -26.63 26.08 21.78
C SER A 420 -25.44 26.07 20.81
N TRP A 421 -25.31 25.03 19.98
CA TRP A 421 -24.29 24.96 18.93
C TRP A 421 -24.50 26.05 17.86
N ASP A 422 -25.74 26.24 17.39
CA ASP A 422 -26.08 27.24 16.38
C ASP A 422 -25.87 28.67 16.90
N GLU A 423 -26.13 28.92 18.18
CA GLU A 423 -25.80 30.20 18.85
C GLU A 423 -24.28 30.42 18.96
N TRP A 424 -23.55 29.36 19.34
CA TRP A 424 -22.09 29.39 19.37
C TRP A 424 -21.51 29.69 17.98
N MET A 425 -21.99 28.99 16.95
CA MET A 425 -21.52 29.19 15.58
C MET A 425 -21.87 30.57 15.03
N ARG A 426 -23.02 31.14 15.40
CA ARG A 426 -23.34 32.55 15.09
C ARG A 426 -22.34 33.51 15.72
N THR A 427 -21.96 33.27 16.99
CA THR A 427 -20.92 34.06 17.66
C THR A 427 -19.57 33.93 16.97
N MET A 428 -19.15 32.70 16.63
CA MET A 428 -17.92 32.44 15.90
C MET A 428 -17.89 33.13 14.53
N THR A 429 -18.98 33.02 13.79
CA THR A 429 -19.17 33.65 12.48
C THR A 429 -19.05 35.17 12.58
N ALA A 430 -19.70 35.78 13.58
CA ALA A 430 -19.64 37.21 13.80
C ALA A 430 -18.22 37.68 14.14
N ARG A 431 -17.49 36.93 14.98
CA ARG A 431 -16.09 37.22 15.30
C ARG A 431 -15.18 37.11 14.08
N GLN A 432 -15.33 36.05 13.28
CA GLN A 432 -14.59 35.91 12.01
C GLN A 432 -14.88 37.09 11.06
N ALA A 433 -16.16 37.46 10.91
CA ALA A 433 -16.53 38.60 10.08
C ALA A 433 -15.91 39.91 10.60
N SER A 434 -15.88 40.13 11.93
CA SER A 434 -15.20 41.27 12.54
C SER A 434 -13.71 41.32 12.18
N VAL A 435 -13.02 40.16 12.23
CA VAL A 435 -11.60 40.05 11.81
C VAL A 435 -11.42 40.39 10.34
N PHE A 436 -12.24 39.82 9.45
CA PHE A 436 -12.14 40.09 8.01
C PHE A 436 -12.37 41.56 7.71
N ARG A 437 -13.40 42.17 8.32
CA ARG A 437 -13.65 43.62 8.20
C ARG A 437 -12.46 44.43 8.71
N HIS A 438 -11.91 44.09 9.88
CA HIS A 438 -10.77 44.77 10.47
C HIS A 438 -9.57 44.80 9.51
N ILE A 439 -9.23 43.63 8.95
CA ILE A 439 -8.09 43.49 8.05
C ILE A 439 -8.37 44.20 6.73
N VAL A 440 -9.50 43.94 6.07
CA VAL A 440 -9.86 44.60 4.79
C VAL A 440 -9.83 46.13 4.92
N THR A 441 -10.34 46.68 6.03
CA THR A 441 -10.42 48.14 6.23
C THR A 441 -9.04 48.78 6.43
N LYS A 442 -8.10 48.07 7.06
CA LYS A 442 -6.75 48.59 7.36
C LYS A 442 -5.70 48.20 6.33
N CYS A 443 -5.96 47.19 5.53
CA CYS A 443 -5.01 46.64 4.58
C CYS A 443 -4.72 47.65 3.45
N ASN A 444 -3.47 47.68 3.00
CA ASN A 444 -3.13 48.40 1.78
C ASN A 444 -3.93 47.80 0.60
N PRO A 445 -4.71 48.60 -0.16
CA PRO A 445 -5.52 48.11 -1.27
C PRO A 445 -4.77 47.33 -2.33
N GLU A 446 -3.47 47.58 -2.52
CA GLU A 446 -2.62 46.86 -3.48
C GLU A 446 -2.45 45.38 -3.09
N LEU A 447 -2.44 45.06 -1.79
CA LEU A 447 -2.34 43.68 -1.31
C LEU A 447 -3.66 42.90 -1.48
N LEU A 448 -4.77 43.60 -1.75
CA LEU A 448 -6.09 43.02 -2.02
C LEU A 448 -6.37 42.89 -3.52
N GLN A 449 -5.34 43.09 -4.36
CA GLN A 449 -5.42 42.82 -5.79
C GLN A 449 -5.02 41.36 -6.06
N ASN A 450 -5.76 40.68 -6.94
CA ASN A 450 -5.44 39.31 -7.37
C ASN A 450 -4.62 39.29 -8.68
N GLU A 451 -3.71 40.26 -8.87
CA GLU A 451 -2.94 40.40 -10.11
C GLU A 451 -1.42 40.42 -9.81
N PRO A 452 -0.61 39.58 -10.49
CA PRO A 452 -1.02 38.42 -11.28
C PRO A 452 -1.67 37.35 -10.40
N ASP A 453 -2.59 36.55 -10.97
CA ASP A 453 -3.46 35.57 -10.30
C ASP A 453 -2.78 34.76 -9.18
N ARG A 454 -2.87 35.27 -7.94
CA ARG A 454 -2.14 34.79 -6.76
C ARG A 454 -2.60 33.40 -6.33
N PHE A 455 -3.84 33.05 -6.68
CA PHE A 455 -4.50 31.81 -6.30
C PHE A 455 -4.64 30.83 -7.49
N TYR A 456 -3.93 31.04 -8.60
CA TYR A 456 -3.94 30.15 -9.77
C TYR A 456 -5.35 29.76 -10.26
N GLY A 457 -6.29 30.72 -10.23
CA GLY A 457 -7.68 30.56 -10.67
C GLY A 457 -8.63 30.15 -9.54
N GLY A 458 -8.12 29.77 -8.37
CA GLY A 458 -8.91 29.31 -7.23
C GLY A 458 -9.78 30.39 -6.57
N LEU A 459 -9.46 31.68 -6.77
CA LEU A 459 -10.21 32.76 -6.14
C LEU A 459 -11.68 32.82 -6.60
N ASN A 460 -11.98 32.43 -7.85
CA ASN A 460 -13.36 32.40 -8.33
C ASN A 460 -14.19 31.31 -7.63
N GLU A 461 -13.59 30.15 -7.34
CA GLU A 461 -14.25 29.08 -6.59
C GLU A 461 -14.51 29.52 -5.15
N GLU A 462 -13.53 30.18 -4.52
CA GLU A 462 -13.67 30.69 -3.17
C GLU A 462 -14.73 31.80 -3.07
N MET A 463 -14.85 32.66 -4.08
CA MET A 463 -15.93 33.65 -4.16
C MET A 463 -17.31 32.99 -4.19
N ILE A 464 -17.49 31.92 -4.98
CA ILE A 464 -18.74 31.16 -5.03
C ILE A 464 -19.05 30.51 -3.66
N LEU A 465 -18.04 29.96 -2.99
CA LEU A 465 -18.20 29.39 -1.65
C LEU A 465 -18.55 30.46 -0.62
N TYR A 466 -17.92 31.64 -0.71
CA TYR A 466 -18.16 32.76 0.18
C TYR A 466 -19.56 33.36 -0.02
N GLU A 467 -20.07 33.47 -1.24
CA GLU A 467 -21.43 33.96 -1.53
C GLU A 467 -22.51 33.14 -0.82
N ASN A 468 -22.25 31.85 -0.57
CA ASN A 468 -23.15 30.95 0.16
C ASN A 468 -22.82 30.84 1.66
N SER A 469 -21.85 31.61 2.16
CA SER A 469 -21.38 31.55 3.54
C SER A 469 -22.18 32.45 4.49
N PRO A 470 -22.34 32.08 5.77
CA PRO A 470 -22.99 32.93 6.77
C PRO A 470 -22.31 34.30 6.98
N GLN A 471 -21.00 34.40 6.75
CA GLN A 471 -20.23 35.63 6.88
C GLN A 471 -20.63 36.69 5.84
N GLN A 472 -21.11 36.27 4.66
CA GLN A 472 -21.47 37.17 3.56
C GLN A 472 -22.55 38.17 3.96
N LEU A 473 -23.53 37.74 4.78
CA LEU A 473 -24.60 38.61 5.27
C LEU A 473 -24.08 39.75 6.17
N LEU A 474 -22.95 39.54 6.85
CA LEU A 474 -22.35 40.50 7.79
C LEU A 474 -21.35 41.45 7.12
N LEU A 475 -20.94 41.14 5.90
CA LEU A 475 -19.87 41.83 5.16
C LEU A 475 -20.31 42.21 3.74
N ALA A 476 -21.62 42.23 3.48
CA ALA A 476 -22.19 42.50 2.16
C ALA A 476 -21.87 43.91 1.61
N ASP A 477 -21.42 44.82 2.48
CA ASP A 477 -20.96 46.18 2.13
C ASP A 477 -19.50 46.25 1.69
N LEU A 478 -18.71 45.17 1.85
CA LEU A 478 -17.31 45.11 1.43
C LEU A 478 -17.17 44.46 0.04
N ASP A 479 -16.06 44.73 -0.64
CA ASP A 479 -15.71 44.04 -1.87
C ASP A 479 -15.49 42.54 -1.60
N ILE A 480 -16.31 41.70 -2.23
CA ILE A 480 -16.26 40.23 -2.13
C ILE A 480 -14.85 39.72 -2.43
N ARG A 481 -14.17 40.27 -3.45
CA ARG A 481 -12.82 39.84 -3.83
C ARG A 481 -11.83 40.08 -2.69
N ALA A 482 -11.87 41.27 -2.10
CA ALA A 482 -11.01 41.63 -0.98
C ALA A 482 -11.24 40.72 0.24
N VAL A 483 -12.50 40.41 0.56
CA VAL A 483 -12.84 39.51 1.67
C VAL A 483 -12.33 38.09 1.40
N CYS A 484 -12.49 37.57 0.18
CA CYS A 484 -12.03 36.22 -0.18
C CYS A 484 -10.51 36.10 -0.10
N ILE A 485 -9.75 37.12 -0.52
CA ILE A 485 -8.28 37.15 -0.38
C ILE A 485 -7.87 37.05 1.09
N VAL A 486 -8.50 37.87 1.96
CA VAL A 486 -8.22 37.83 3.40
C VAL A 486 -8.62 36.49 4.02
N ARG A 487 -9.74 35.91 3.58
CA ARG A 487 -10.21 34.60 4.06
C ARG A 487 -9.23 33.48 3.71
N GLU A 488 -8.72 33.45 2.48
CA GLU A 488 -7.70 32.50 2.02
C GLU A 488 -6.38 32.65 2.79
N ASP A 489 -5.90 33.88 2.96
CA ASP A 489 -4.65 34.15 3.69
C ASP A 489 -4.76 33.79 5.18
N LEU A 490 -5.96 33.83 5.76
CA LEU A 490 -6.22 33.41 7.14
C LEU A 490 -6.63 31.93 7.27
N SER A 491 -6.75 31.18 6.16
CA SER A 491 -7.19 29.78 6.17
C SER A 491 -6.39 28.90 7.12
N GLY A 492 -5.09 29.18 7.29
CA GLY A 492 -4.20 28.47 8.21
C GLY A 492 -4.55 28.63 9.70
N ILE A 493 -5.33 29.64 10.08
CA ILE A 493 -5.90 29.77 11.43
C ILE A 493 -7.10 28.83 11.59
N TRP A 494 -7.95 28.75 10.56
CA TRP A 494 -9.20 28.00 10.61
C TRP A 494 -9.02 26.49 10.37
N LEU A 495 -7.95 26.11 9.66
CA LEU A 495 -7.58 24.73 9.32
C LEU A 495 -6.12 24.44 9.74
N PRO A 496 -5.84 24.26 11.05
CA PRO A 496 -4.47 24.18 11.57
C PRO A 496 -3.70 22.93 11.11
N SER A 497 -4.39 21.92 10.57
CA SER A 497 -3.83 20.64 10.15
C SER A 497 -2.87 20.75 8.95
N TYR A 498 -2.80 21.91 8.29
CA TYR A 498 -2.02 22.11 7.06
C TYR A 498 -1.09 23.34 7.09
N LEU A 499 -0.52 23.69 8.25
CA LEU A 499 0.49 24.76 8.29
C LEU A 499 1.80 24.31 7.62
N PRO A 500 2.29 25.01 6.57
CA PRO A 500 3.58 24.71 5.95
C PRO A 500 4.73 24.75 6.96
N ARG A 501 5.80 23.99 6.73
CA ARG A 501 6.96 23.98 7.66
C ARG A 501 7.58 25.38 7.86
N SER A 502 7.53 26.23 6.83
CA SER A 502 7.98 27.63 6.90
C SER A 502 7.19 28.49 7.91
N TYR A 503 5.91 28.18 8.16
CA TYR A 503 5.07 28.89 9.14
C TYR A 503 5.46 28.58 10.60
N ARG A 504 6.06 27.41 10.87
CA ARG A 504 6.56 27.06 12.21
C ARG A 504 7.80 27.87 12.58
N PHE A 505 8.64 28.21 11.61
CA PHE A 505 9.86 29.00 11.84
C PHE A 505 9.56 30.48 12.11
N ARG A 506 8.47 31.00 11.54
CA ARG A 506 8.09 32.43 11.55
C ARG A 506 7.08 32.80 12.65
N ASN A 507 6.95 32.00 13.70
CA ASN A 507 5.94 32.15 14.78
C ASN A 507 4.46 32.21 14.32
N ALA A 508 4.18 31.99 13.03
CA ALA A 508 2.81 32.02 12.51
C ALA A 508 1.97 30.88 13.11
N SER A 509 2.58 29.76 13.50
CA SER A 509 1.89 28.70 14.25
C SER A 509 1.41 29.17 15.62
N ASP A 510 2.23 29.94 16.34
CA ASP A 510 1.86 30.48 17.65
C ASP A 510 0.77 31.54 17.51
N LEU A 511 0.87 32.40 16.49
CA LEU A 511 -0.16 33.39 16.15
C LEU A 511 -1.48 32.73 15.76
N ALA A 512 -1.45 31.65 14.97
CA ALA A 512 -2.65 30.88 14.64
C ALA A 512 -3.26 30.24 15.88
N LEU A 513 -2.45 29.62 16.75
CA LEU A 513 -2.93 29.04 18.01
C LEU A 513 -3.53 30.10 18.94
N GLN A 514 -2.90 31.27 19.03
CA GLN A 514 -3.43 32.40 19.79
C GLN A 514 -4.74 32.89 19.19
N ALA A 515 -4.82 33.10 17.88
CA ALA A 515 -6.04 33.51 17.20
C ALA A 515 -7.18 32.50 17.39
N VAL A 516 -6.91 31.19 17.28
CA VAL A 516 -7.89 30.13 17.57
C VAL A 516 -8.35 30.19 19.03
N LYS A 517 -7.45 30.44 19.97
CA LYS A 517 -7.79 30.57 21.39
C LYS A 517 -8.68 31.80 21.64
N GLU A 518 -8.30 32.96 21.12
CA GLU A 518 -9.04 34.21 21.33
C GLU A 518 -10.41 34.18 20.62
N ILE A 519 -10.49 33.63 19.40
CA ILE A 519 -11.75 33.57 18.66
C ILE A 519 -12.75 32.61 19.29
N SER A 520 -12.26 31.52 19.91
CA SER A 520 -13.07 30.53 20.64
C SER A 520 -13.20 30.83 22.15
N ALA A 521 -12.68 31.97 22.62
CA ALA A 521 -12.77 32.38 24.02
C ALA A 521 -14.22 32.55 24.49
N ALA A 522 -14.44 32.39 25.79
CA ALA A 522 -15.77 32.58 26.36
C ALA A 522 -16.18 34.05 26.23
N PRO A 523 -17.49 34.39 26.21
CA PRO A 523 -17.93 35.77 26.07
C PRO A 523 -17.31 36.73 27.09
N ASP A 524 -17.05 36.27 28.31
CA ASP A 524 -16.40 36.99 29.41
C ASP A 524 -14.88 37.08 29.30
N GLU A 525 -14.25 36.16 28.57
CA GLU A 525 -12.81 36.11 28.31
C GLU A 525 -12.42 36.70 26.95
N TYR A 526 -13.41 37.04 26.12
CA TYR A 526 -13.20 37.50 24.75
C TYR A 526 -12.55 38.88 24.72
N ASP A 527 -11.36 38.93 24.14
CA ASP A 527 -10.60 40.15 23.92
C ASP A 527 -10.44 40.38 22.42
N GLU A 528 -11.31 41.24 21.87
CA GLU A 528 -11.30 41.58 20.46
C GLU A 528 -9.96 42.19 20.01
N THR A 529 -9.30 42.94 20.89
CA THR A 529 -8.02 43.58 20.57
C THR A 529 -6.94 42.53 20.38
N LYS A 530 -6.85 41.54 21.29
CA LYS A 530 -5.90 40.43 21.14
C LYS A 530 -6.20 39.55 19.94
N LEU A 531 -7.47 39.31 19.64
CA LEU A 531 -7.86 38.58 18.44
C LEU A 531 -7.38 39.32 17.18
N PHE A 532 -7.60 40.63 17.11
CA PHE A 532 -7.12 41.45 16.00
C PHE A 532 -5.60 41.45 15.91
N GLU A 533 -4.87 41.61 17.01
CA GLU A 533 -3.41 41.55 17.02
C GLU A 533 -2.88 40.22 16.49
N ALA A 534 -3.44 39.09 16.94
CA ALA A 534 -3.02 37.77 16.51
C ALA A 534 -3.32 37.53 15.02
N CYS A 535 -4.54 37.85 14.57
CA CYS A 535 -4.95 37.68 13.17
C CYS A 535 -4.21 38.64 12.23
N SER A 536 -4.00 39.90 12.63
CA SER A 536 -3.21 40.87 11.87
C SER A 536 -1.76 40.46 11.77
N GLY A 537 -1.17 39.95 12.85
CA GLY A 537 0.19 39.39 12.84
C GLY A 537 0.30 38.20 11.88
N PHE A 538 -0.67 37.28 11.91
CA PHE A 538 -0.70 36.12 11.01
C PHE A 538 -0.89 36.53 9.55
N PHE A 539 -1.86 37.42 9.26
CA PHE A 539 -2.11 37.94 7.92
C PHE A 539 -0.91 38.69 7.36
N ASN A 540 -0.27 39.54 8.18
CA ASN A 540 0.96 40.22 7.83
C ASN A 540 2.06 39.23 7.41
N GLN A 541 2.21 38.13 8.15
CA GLN A 541 3.16 37.09 7.80
C GLN A 541 2.82 36.42 6.47
N ALA A 542 1.54 36.10 6.24
CA ALA A 542 1.07 35.49 4.98
C ALA A 542 1.36 36.39 3.77
N CYS A 543 1.04 37.69 3.86
CA CYS A 543 1.35 38.65 2.80
C CYS A 543 2.87 38.83 2.60
N LEU A 544 3.65 38.93 3.68
CA LEU A 544 5.10 39.03 3.61
C LEU A 544 5.74 37.84 2.89
N MET A 545 5.31 36.61 3.19
CA MET A 545 5.84 35.41 2.53
C MET A 545 5.55 35.40 1.02
N GLY A 546 4.36 35.84 0.62
CA GLY A 546 4.02 36.03 -0.79
C GLY A 546 4.91 37.08 -1.47
N ALA A 547 5.23 38.17 -0.78
CA ALA A 547 6.07 39.23 -1.32
C ALA A 547 7.56 38.84 -1.44
N CYS A 548 8.09 38.06 -0.49
CA CYS A 548 9.53 37.77 -0.42
C CYS A 548 9.97 36.41 -0.97
N ASN A 549 9.07 35.62 -1.60
CA ASN A 549 9.36 34.25 -2.06
C ASN A 549 10.08 33.39 -1.00
N ASP A 550 9.59 33.46 0.23
CA ASP A 550 10.17 32.79 1.40
C ASP A 550 11.60 33.22 1.82
N ASP A 551 12.10 34.38 1.37
CA ASP A 551 13.39 34.92 1.84
C ASP A 551 13.23 35.65 3.20
N VAL A 552 13.72 35.02 4.29
CA VAL A 552 13.66 35.58 5.64
C VAL A 552 14.51 36.85 5.78
N VAL A 553 15.56 37.03 4.98
CA VAL A 553 16.39 38.24 5.04
C VAL A 553 15.61 39.45 4.52
N GLU A 554 14.82 39.28 3.47
CA GLU A 554 13.90 40.31 2.96
C GLU A 554 12.77 40.60 3.95
N GLU A 555 12.19 39.56 4.57
CA GLU A 555 11.16 39.74 5.60
C GLU A 555 11.67 40.63 6.75
N LYS A 556 12.88 40.36 7.23
CA LYS A 556 13.51 41.16 8.31
C LYS A 556 13.86 42.57 7.84
N TYR A 557 14.20 42.76 6.57
CA TYR A 557 14.36 44.08 6.00
C TYR A 557 13.05 44.86 6.07
N PHE A 558 11.94 44.33 5.56
CA PHE A 558 10.61 44.96 5.64
C PHE A 558 10.22 45.31 7.07
N SER A 559 10.44 44.38 8.00
CA SER A 559 10.18 44.61 9.42
C SER A 559 11.03 45.76 9.98
N SER A 560 12.30 45.87 9.60
CA SER A 560 13.23 46.89 10.11
C SER A 560 12.87 48.31 9.68
N ILE A 561 12.22 48.46 8.52
CA ILE A 561 11.74 49.74 8.00
C ILE A 561 10.26 49.99 8.34
N GLY A 562 9.66 49.16 9.19
CA GLY A 562 8.29 49.32 9.68
C GLY A 562 7.22 49.04 8.63
N LYS A 563 7.50 48.19 7.63
CA LYS A 563 6.51 47.78 6.63
C LYS A 563 5.67 46.61 7.15
N ASP A 564 4.38 46.70 6.87
CA ASP A 564 3.36 45.73 7.27
C ASP A 564 2.21 45.69 6.26
N PHE A 565 1.19 44.88 6.53
CA PHE A 565 0.02 44.75 5.66
C PHE A 565 -0.78 46.05 5.51
N THR A 566 -0.65 47.02 6.43
CA THR A 566 -1.37 48.31 6.34
C THR A 566 -0.66 49.28 5.41
N THR A 567 0.67 49.22 5.38
CA THR A 567 1.52 50.09 4.56
C THR A 567 1.88 49.48 3.20
N GLY A 568 1.77 48.16 3.06
CA GLY A 568 2.14 47.41 1.85
C GLY A 568 3.63 47.08 1.78
N PHE A 569 3.99 46.19 0.86
CA PHE A 569 5.37 45.70 0.67
C PHE A 569 6.01 46.16 -0.65
N TYR A 570 5.43 47.18 -1.29
CA TYR A 570 5.94 47.76 -2.54
C TYR A 570 6.60 49.13 -2.28
N ASP A 571 7.32 49.64 -3.30
CA ASP A 571 7.96 50.97 -3.32
C ASP A 571 9.24 51.14 -2.46
N PHE A 572 10.30 50.41 -2.81
CA PHE A 572 11.65 50.67 -2.28
C PHE A 572 12.72 50.45 -3.35
N SER A 573 13.89 51.08 -3.17
CA SER A 573 14.98 50.86 -4.11
C SER A 573 15.47 49.42 -3.98
N ASP A 574 15.39 48.64 -5.06
CA ASP A 574 16.03 47.31 -5.13
C ASP A 574 17.47 47.37 -4.61
N ALA A 575 18.14 48.50 -4.82
CA ALA A 575 19.49 48.77 -4.34
C ALA A 575 19.66 48.64 -2.81
N GLU A 576 18.77 49.19 -2.00
CA GLU A 576 18.88 49.14 -0.52
C GLU A 576 18.66 47.72 0.01
N MET A 577 17.65 47.01 -0.52
CA MET A 577 17.40 45.62 -0.16
C MET A 577 18.54 44.70 -0.63
N GLN A 578 19.07 44.90 -1.84
CA GLN A 578 20.24 44.15 -2.31
C GLN A 578 21.48 44.44 -1.46
N ASN A 579 21.67 45.69 -1.03
CA ASN A 579 22.75 46.06 -0.12
C ASN A 579 22.58 45.41 1.27
N TRP A 580 21.34 45.35 1.78
CA TRP A 580 21.01 44.64 3.01
C TRP A 580 21.36 43.15 2.92
N LYS A 581 20.92 42.47 1.86
CA LYS A 581 21.26 41.07 1.58
C LYS A 581 22.76 40.86 1.47
N LEU A 582 23.45 41.74 0.72
CA LEU A 582 24.90 41.66 0.54
C LEU A 582 25.64 41.78 1.88
N THR A 583 25.19 42.69 2.74
CA THR A 583 25.77 42.88 4.07
C THR A 583 25.60 41.63 4.93
N VAL A 584 24.41 41.01 4.95
CA VAL A 584 24.19 39.74 5.66
C VAL A 584 25.12 38.65 5.12
N ARG A 585 25.25 38.50 3.79
CA ARG A 585 26.16 37.53 3.17
C ARG A 585 27.62 37.77 3.56
N GLN A 586 28.06 39.02 3.55
CA GLN A 586 29.42 39.39 3.96
C GLN A 586 29.68 39.04 5.43
N ARG A 587 28.72 39.29 6.32
CA ARG A 587 28.81 38.95 7.74
C ARG A 587 28.87 37.43 7.95
N VAL A 588 28.05 36.66 7.23
CA VAL A 588 28.11 35.19 7.22
C VAL A 588 29.51 34.72 6.81
N MET A 589 30.07 35.26 5.72
CA MET A 589 31.41 34.92 5.27
C MET A 589 32.49 35.28 6.29
N ALA A 590 32.37 36.42 6.97
CA ALA A 590 33.30 36.83 8.02
C ALA A 590 33.28 35.88 9.22
N VAL A 591 32.10 35.34 9.60
CA VAL A 591 32.00 34.30 10.64
C VAL A 591 32.77 33.05 10.21
N PHE A 592 32.59 32.58 8.99
CA PHE A 592 33.28 31.38 8.49
C PHE A 592 34.80 31.58 8.33
N GLU A 593 35.26 32.77 7.97
CA GLU A 593 36.69 33.08 7.88
C GLU A 593 37.39 33.04 9.25
N GLU A 594 36.65 33.25 10.34
CA GLU A 594 37.13 33.22 11.74
C GLU A 594 36.94 31.85 12.42
N MET A 595 36.34 30.86 11.76
CA MET A 595 36.28 29.48 12.26
C MET A 595 37.67 28.83 12.27
N ASP A 596 37.82 27.75 13.04
CA ASP A 596 39.08 27.01 13.08
C ASP A 596 39.47 26.46 11.69
N PRO A 597 40.76 26.23 11.42
CA PRO A 597 41.24 25.89 10.09
C PRO A 597 40.60 24.63 9.47
N VAL A 598 40.22 23.65 10.29
CA VAL A 598 39.63 22.39 9.82
C VAL A 598 38.21 22.63 9.32
N HIS A 599 37.37 23.30 10.12
CA HIS A 599 36.00 23.64 9.70
C HIS A 599 35.99 24.72 8.61
N LYS A 600 36.93 25.67 8.63
CA LYS A 600 37.11 26.69 7.58
C LYS A 600 37.42 26.05 6.21
N GLN A 601 38.24 25.00 6.17
CA GLN A 601 38.56 24.29 4.94
C GLN A 601 37.37 23.48 4.40
N ARG A 602 36.57 22.88 5.29
CA ARG A 602 35.33 22.16 4.96
C ARG A 602 34.20 23.11 4.52
N ALA A 603 34.11 24.30 5.13
CA ALA A 603 33.03 25.26 4.90
C ALA A 603 33.06 26.00 3.55
N ARG A 604 34.21 25.99 2.85
CA ARG A 604 34.49 26.83 1.67
C ARG A 604 33.53 26.67 0.49
N PHE A 605 32.75 25.59 0.39
CA PHE A 605 31.90 25.36 -0.80
C PHE A 605 30.38 25.30 -0.58
N GLN A 606 29.85 25.03 0.63
CA GLN A 606 28.40 24.76 0.78
C GLN A 606 27.74 25.27 2.07
N CYS A 607 28.46 25.80 3.06
CA CYS A 607 27.89 26.15 4.37
C CYS A 607 27.00 27.41 4.37
N HIS A 608 27.31 28.42 3.55
CA HIS A 608 26.38 29.54 3.33
C HIS A 608 25.02 29.05 2.81
N THR A 609 25.03 28.07 1.90
CA THR A 609 23.81 27.45 1.37
C THR A 609 23.07 26.67 2.45
N LEU A 610 23.78 26.04 3.39
CA LEU A 610 23.16 25.30 4.50
C LEU A 610 22.49 26.22 5.51
N ILE A 611 23.19 27.24 5.97
CA ILE A 611 22.59 28.27 6.83
C ILE A 611 21.42 28.93 6.10
N SER A 612 21.55 29.19 4.79
CA SER A 612 20.43 29.71 3.97
C SER A 612 19.25 28.74 3.87
N LYS A 613 19.48 27.42 3.84
CA LYS A 613 18.42 26.39 3.84
C LYS A 613 17.74 26.29 5.19
N GLU A 614 18.50 26.29 6.29
CA GLU A 614 17.94 26.26 7.64
C GLU A 614 17.16 27.53 7.94
N ILE A 615 17.64 28.70 7.49
CA ILE A 615 16.91 29.97 7.55
C ILE A 615 15.58 29.90 6.77
N ARG A 616 15.51 29.16 5.65
CA ARG A 616 14.28 28.94 4.89
C ARG A 616 13.36 27.87 5.50
N GLY A 617 13.75 27.24 6.62
CA GLY A 617 12.99 26.15 7.24
C GLY A 617 13.10 24.83 6.48
N GLU A 618 14.11 24.66 5.62
CA GLU A 618 14.41 23.43 4.88
C GLU A 618 15.35 22.47 5.64
N GLY A 619 15.77 22.84 6.86
CA GLY A 619 16.67 22.07 7.73
C GLY A 619 15.98 21.17 8.77
N ASP A 620 16.75 20.66 9.75
CA ASP A 620 16.21 19.94 10.91
C ASP A 620 15.54 20.93 11.88
N ALA A 621 14.31 20.62 12.30
CA ALA A 621 13.52 21.44 13.22
C ALA A 621 14.24 21.72 14.55
N LYS A 622 15.14 20.85 14.99
CA LYS A 622 15.95 21.05 16.22
C LYS A 622 16.95 22.20 16.11
N ASN A 623 17.38 22.54 14.90
CA ASN A 623 18.40 23.57 14.65
C ASN A 623 17.78 24.95 14.40
N PHE A 624 16.45 25.04 14.25
CA PHE A 624 15.76 26.26 13.85
C PHE A 624 15.94 27.43 14.83
N GLU A 625 15.94 27.17 16.13
CA GLU A 625 16.14 28.20 17.16
C GLU A 625 17.54 28.82 17.04
N ASN A 626 18.57 27.98 16.92
CA ASN A 626 19.96 28.43 16.76
C ASN A 626 20.18 29.15 15.43
N ALA A 627 19.61 28.64 14.34
CA ALA A 627 19.64 29.28 13.02
C ALA A 627 19.01 30.68 13.05
N ARG A 628 17.87 30.82 13.76
CA ARG A 628 17.18 32.10 13.94
C ARG A 628 17.99 33.08 14.77
N SER A 629 18.53 32.65 15.92
CA SER A 629 19.35 33.52 16.76
C SER A 629 20.64 33.97 16.04
N LEU A 630 21.25 33.09 15.24
CA LEU A 630 22.38 33.44 14.40
C LEU A 630 21.97 34.47 13.33
N LEU A 631 20.84 34.27 12.64
CA LEU A 631 20.33 35.23 11.66
C LEU A 631 20.11 36.61 12.29
N GLU A 632 19.43 36.69 13.44
CA GLU A 632 19.19 37.94 14.15
C GLU A 632 20.49 38.68 14.51
N TYR A 633 21.56 37.94 14.85
CA TYR A 633 22.89 38.52 15.10
C TYR A 633 23.58 39.01 13.82
N LEU A 634 23.29 38.41 12.66
CA LEU A 634 23.86 38.77 11.37
C LEU A 634 23.16 39.96 10.71
N LEU A 635 21.91 40.27 11.07
CA LEU A 635 21.14 41.37 10.48
C LEU A 635 21.86 42.72 10.64
N PRO A 636 21.90 43.57 9.59
CA PRO A 636 22.42 44.93 9.69
C PRO A 636 21.68 45.70 10.79
N THR A 637 22.44 46.25 11.73
CA THR A 637 21.95 47.11 12.80
C THR A 637 22.92 48.28 12.95
N ASN A 638 22.58 49.27 13.79
CA ASN A 638 23.47 50.38 14.10
C ASN A 638 24.72 49.97 14.91
N ALA A 639 24.82 48.71 15.35
CA ALA A 639 25.96 48.20 16.09
C ALA A 639 27.02 47.60 15.14
N GLU A 640 28.30 47.75 15.50
CA GLU A 640 29.39 47.07 14.80
C GLU A 640 29.27 45.56 14.94
N PHE A 641 29.37 44.85 13.82
CA PHE A 641 29.31 43.40 13.78
C PHE A 641 30.65 42.77 14.17
N ASN A 642 30.63 41.79 15.07
CA ASN A 642 31.83 41.08 15.52
C ASN A 642 31.74 39.57 15.24
N ALA A 643 32.49 39.12 14.23
CA ALA A 643 32.54 37.71 13.83
C ALA A 643 33.07 36.78 14.95
N LYS A 644 34.06 37.22 15.74
CA LYS A 644 34.61 36.41 16.84
C LYS A 644 33.60 36.20 17.96
N GLU A 645 32.77 37.20 18.23
CA GLU A 645 31.69 37.05 19.20
C GLU A 645 30.57 36.14 18.68
N ALA A 646 30.25 36.19 17.38
CA ALA A 646 29.34 35.25 16.75
C ALA A 646 29.82 33.80 16.91
N ILE A 647 31.11 33.52 16.63
CA ILE A 647 31.72 32.21 16.85
C ILE A 647 31.64 31.79 18.31
N ARG A 648 31.93 32.70 19.25
CA ARG A 648 31.83 32.38 20.68
C ARG A 648 30.41 31.99 21.11
N LYS A 649 29.38 32.66 20.55
CA LYS A 649 27.97 32.41 20.90
C LYS A 649 27.38 31.20 20.19
N PHE A 650 27.70 31.01 18.91
CA PHE A 650 27.04 30.04 18.04
C PHE A 650 27.98 28.95 17.50
N GLY A 651 29.22 28.88 17.96
CA GLY A 651 30.25 27.98 17.42
C GLY A 651 29.88 26.50 17.47
N SER A 652 29.20 26.05 18.54
CA SER A 652 28.73 24.66 18.63
C SER A 652 27.74 24.31 17.50
N TYR A 653 26.81 25.23 17.20
CA TYR A 653 25.84 25.06 16.13
C TYR A 653 26.50 25.16 14.75
N LEU A 654 27.39 26.14 14.55
CA LEU A 654 28.14 26.31 13.29
C LEU A 654 29.02 25.09 12.98
N ASN A 655 29.70 24.52 13.98
CA ASN A 655 30.49 23.31 13.82
C ASN A 655 29.61 22.11 13.48
N GLN A 656 28.47 21.96 14.18
CA GLN A 656 27.50 20.91 13.88
C GLN A 656 26.99 20.98 12.43
N VAL A 657 26.65 22.17 11.92
CA VAL A 657 26.21 22.36 10.52
C VAL A 657 27.30 21.94 9.53
N VAL A 658 28.57 22.16 9.86
CA VAL A 658 29.71 21.71 9.03
C VAL A 658 29.88 20.19 9.11
N ASP A 659 29.78 19.61 10.30
CA ASP A 659 29.97 18.17 10.53
C ASP A 659 28.82 17.31 9.96
N ASP A 660 27.57 17.73 10.10
CA ASP A 660 26.39 17.02 9.59
C ASP A 660 26.39 16.93 8.06
N TYR A 661 27.02 17.90 7.40
CA TYR A 661 27.10 17.95 5.93
C TYR A 661 28.32 17.21 5.37
N PHE A 662 29.39 17.09 6.16
CA PHE A 662 30.56 16.29 5.85
C PHE A 662 30.74 15.19 6.91
N PRO A 663 29.80 14.22 7.00
CA PRO A 663 29.97 13.10 7.91
C PRO A 663 31.27 12.40 7.52
N ASN A 664 32.21 12.31 8.47
CA ASN A 664 33.58 11.81 8.31
C ASN A 664 33.75 10.88 7.11
N TYR A 665 34.29 11.42 6.01
CA TYR A 665 34.98 10.64 4.99
C TYR A 665 36.36 10.25 5.52
N ASP A 666 36.37 9.60 6.69
CA ASP A 666 37.48 8.73 7.11
C ASP A 666 37.09 7.31 6.67
N SER A 667 37.09 7.09 5.36
CA SER A 667 37.13 5.75 4.80
C SER A 667 38.27 5.71 3.79
N ASP A 668 39.30 4.95 4.16
CA ASP A 668 40.48 4.57 3.38
C ASP A 668 40.14 3.99 1.98
N ASP A 669 39.73 4.82 1.01
CA ASP A 669 39.46 4.32 -0.35
C ASP A 669 39.75 5.34 -1.48
N TRP A 670 40.74 6.20 -1.29
CA TRP A 670 41.29 7.09 -2.34
C TRP A 670 42.69 6.69 -2.83
N SER A 671 43.02 5.39 -2.82
CA SER A 671 44.15 4.89 -3.60
C SER A 671 43.66 4.45 -4.98
N GLY A 672 43.79 5.31 -5.99
CA GLY A 672 43.62 4.83 -7.36
C GLY A 672 43.35 5.84 -8.46
N TYR A 673 43.89 7.05 -8.40
CA TYR A 673 44.11 7.85 -9.62
C TYR A 673 45.33 8.74 -9.42
N GLU A 674 46.53 8.13 -9.49
CA GLU A 674 47.73 8.88 -9.86
C GLU A 674 47.60 9.26 -11.34
N SER A 675 47.44 10.56 -11.56
CA SER A 675 47.81 11.22 -12.80
C SER A 675 49.33 11.19 -12.92
N ASP A 676 49.88 10.71 -14.03
CA ASP A 676 51.21 11.14 -14.46
C ASP A 676 51.26 11.32 -15.98
N GLU A 677 51.29 12.60 -16.36
CA GLU A 677 51.82 13.10 -17.62
C GLU A 677 53.33 12.80 -17.76
N PRO A 678 53.89 12.85 -18.98
CA PRO A 678 55.18 12.25 -19.30
C PRO A 678 56.37 13.05 -18.74
N GLY A 679 57.30 12.33 -18.11
CA GLY A 679 58.48 12.91 -17.48
C GLY A 679 59.50 13.52 -18.45
N PRO A 680 60.30 14.51 -18.00
CA PRO A 680 61.43 15.02 -18.74
C PRO A 680 62.64 14.10 -18.56
N GLY A 681 63.32 13.79 -19.66
CA GLY A 681 64.53 12.98 -19.67
C GLY A 681 65.72 13.64 -18.97
N CYS A 682 66.57 12.81 -18.39
CA CYS A 682 68.01 13.03 -18.33
C CYS A 682 68.73 11.69 -18.45
N SER A 683 69.71 11.66 -19.35
CA SER A 683 70.72 10.63 -19.53
C SER A 683 71.57 10.45 -18.27
N VAL A 684 72.22 9.28 -18.10
CA VAL A 684 73.69 9.07 -18.20
C VAL A 684 73.98 7.55 -18.05
N MET A 685 74.87 7.07 -18.93
CA MET A 685 75.49 5.72 -19.11
C MET A 685 74.69 4.64 -19.81
#